data_AF-A0A1Y4D8I1-F1
#
_entry.id   AF-A0A1Y4D8I1-F1
#
_cell.length_a   1.000
_cell.length_b   1.000
_cell.length_c   1.000
_cell.angle_alpha   90.00
_cell.angle_beta   90.00
_cell.angle_gamma   90.00
#
_symmetry.space_group_name_H-M   'P 1'
#
loop_
_entity.id
_entity.type
_entity.pdbx_description
1 polymer ?
#
loop_
_entity_poly.entity_id
_entity_poly.type
_entity_poly.pdbx_seq_one_letter_code
_entity_poly.pdbx_strand_id
1 'polypeptide(L)'
;MKEKISMPSLRTVQVSWFEDKRVSAPSGDLTLEQVADIICNPKCTFLQGRVLGYTKTAYAMLKQGKKQAYDHWKGKMPAFTPAGLFRERRAISCCIAETGAALIDFDHLPEDVCQEVLKKAKTLSYVVFAWRSLSRNGVHLLIALPDSGTFKENIEPAQRQVIKDMAIPGLELDKVCKDVSRLCFFNHDPELYVNWDAESMVLSEEVKQTVQTPRRKDVPRRGVCNKPDIRLFMADLERYFNAKMAGLVKGSTATPTAGLAGMCNSRGYAEAEVVDLCWKQFGSRTGQTEEEFRNTFSFVYRKYADQFASKKDEALFKGATYLGKAALAAEAAIDVLEKDIELPVLPKEVYELLPTFFTDVLNLEKREVHEADAVVIGLLPLLGAALNNTEVYEGKWVYPAVYATVVGKPASGKGAVSSIQFLSALWEHHLQQYYEGNDTQPAHRVGGDITLAKFVEQLRDNGAYPLLQHDSEMNAMAKANKNRDTGGYDPILNKAYEGEDVLRSTKTAGNIVVKAPKLQLSMTGTKGQFFNAFETNENGLTSRLLGYVMPEKVKYKKLVYIESEDALKEQEKAGLQERYEQLAASQANHNTPMRWVLSEKHTNKLNSLIKKQLEDSSDTPYEESTIIRMRAKVIRIAAILSAVRFFETGGDAELNPFSTGYLTIDDKSFRAACLTVETSLEHTLALQSMLSEASGRKPMHLRKDWRDQFIEQLPDVFKYSEGLQLCLEYGKRKDSWKKALHYWREKGLLEKCENGKWVKLKPAPEADAPKQP
;
A
#
# COMPACT_ATOMS: atom_id res chain seq x y z
N MET A 1 1.96 65.82 -3.05
CA MET A 1 1.03 65.05 -2.20
C MET A 1 0.59 63.84 -3.00
N LYS A 2 1.16 62.66 -2.73
CA LYS A 2 0.71 61.40 -3.31
C LYS A 2 -0.10 60.69 -2.23
N GLU A 3 -1.35 60.38 -2.57
CA GLU A 3 -2.36 59.78 -1.70
C GLU A 3 -1.84 58.52 -1.02
N LYS A 4 -1.98 58.46 0.31
CA LYS A 4 -1.90 57.21 1.06
C LYS A 4 -3.05 56.34 0.56
N ILE A 5 -2.74 55.26 -0.17
CA ILE A 5 -3.70 54.16 -0.33
C ILE A 5 -3.91 53.59 1.08
N SER A 6 -5.05 53.93 1.68
CA SER A 6 -5.48 53.36 2.96
C SER A 6 -5.58 51.86 2.81
N MET A 7 -4.95 51.10 3.72
CA MET A 7 -5.24 49.66 3.83
C MET A 7 -6.76 49.46 4.01
N PRO A 8 -7.35 48.39 3.43
CA PRO A 8 -8.74 48.07 3.68
C PRO A 8 -8.95 47.87 5.19
N SER A 9 -9.98 48.47 5.76
CA SER A 9 -10.36 48.24 7.16
C SER A 9 -10.56 46.75 7.40
N LEU A 10 -10.10 46.22 8.54
CA LEU A 10 -10.28 44.80 8.93
C LEU A 10 -11.75 44.34 8.80
N ARG A 11 -12.70 45.26 8.99
CA ARG A 11 -14.15 45.01 8.79
C ARG A 11 -14.50 44.50 7.39
N THR A 12 -13.76 44.95 6.38
CA THR A 12 -14.03 44.69 4.96
C THR A 12 -13.23 43.53 4.38
N VAL A 13 -12.29 42.96 5.16
CA VAL A 13 -11.50 41.79 4.73
C VAL A 13 -12.45 40.62 4.46
N GLN A 14 -12.35 40.04 3.27
CA GLN A 14 -13.22 38.94 2.85
C GLN A 14 -12.59 37.58 3.18
N VAL A 15 -13.44 36.63 3.55
CA VAL A 15 -13.10 35.21 3.74
C VAL A 15 -14.11 34.34 3.01
N SER A 16 -13.67 33.19 2.51
CA SER A 16 -14.59 32.23 1.90
C SER A 16 -15.31 31.39 2.96
N TRP A 17 -16.60 31.16 2.77
CA TRP A 17 -17.42 30.34 3.67
C TRP A 17 -18.02 29.12 2.95
N PHE A 18 -18.40 28.14 3.76
CA PHE A 18 -18.84 26.81 3.32
C PHE A 18 -20.05 26.40 4.16
N GLU A 19 -21.15 26.04 3.50
CA GLU A 19 -22.38 25.59 4.18
C GLU A 19 -22.16 24.26 4.92
N ASP A 20 -21.27 23.40 4.41
CA ASP A 20 -20.90 22.12 5.02
C ASP A 20 -19.39 21.86 4.83
N LYS A 21 -18.72 21.37 5.89
CA LYS A 21 -17.27 21.10 5.89
C LYS A 21 -16.80 20.11 4.80
N ARG A 22 -17.71 19.30 4.26
CA ARG A 22 -17.45 18.28 3.22
C ARG A 22 -17.45 18.88 1.81
N VAL A 23 -18.02 20.07 1.63
CA VAL A 23 -18.05 20.74 0.34
C VAL A 23 -16.66 21.35 0.08
N SER A 24 -16.10 21.03 -1.08
CA SER A 24 -14.79 21.53 -1.48
C SER A 24 -14.84 22.94 -2.06
N ALA A 25 -15.93 23.30 -2.73
CA ALA A 25 -16.15 24.62 -3.32
C ALA A 25 -16.71 25.62 -2.29
N PRO A 26 -16.27 26.89 -2.29
CA PRO A 26 -16.84 27.91 -1.41
C PRO A 26 -18.31 28.17 -1.75
N SER A 27 -19.14 28.31 -0.73
CA SER A 27 -20.55 28.70 -0.86
C SER A 27 -20.73 30.21 -1.11
N GLY A 28 -19.69 30.99 -0.83
CA GLY A 28 -19.58 32.41 -1.11
C GLY A 28 -18.48 33.05 -0.27
N ASP A 29 -18.44 34.38 -0.27
CA ASP A 29 -17.51 35.16 0.55
C ASP A 29 -18.28 36.03 1.56
N LEU A 30 -17.69 36.23 2.74
CA LEU A 30 -18.20 37.08 3.81
C LEU A 30 -17.11 38.03 4.26
N THR A 31 -17.48 39.24 4.68
CA THR A 31 -16.53 40.12 5.37
C THR A 31 -16.31 39.66 6.80
N LEU A 32 -15.17 40.02 7.41
CA LEU A 32 -14.94 39.73 8.83
C LEU A 32 -16.02 40.35 9.72
N GLU A 33 -16.57 41.52 9.37
CA GLU A 33 -17.71 42.11 10.09
C GLU A 33 -18.95 41.22 10.07
N GLN A 34 -19.26 40.63 8.92
CA GLN A 34 -20.33 39.65 8.81
C GLN A 34 -20.02 38.37 9.59
N VAL A 35 -18.77 37.91 9.58
CA VAL A 35 -18.35 36.75 10.39
C VAL A 35 -18.57 37.02 11.87
N ALA A 36 -18.20 38.21 12.37
CA ALA A 36 -18.41 38.61 13.76
C ALA A 36 -19.91 38.65 14.10
N ASP A 37 -20.75 39.26 13.25
CA ASP A 37 -22.20 39.30 13.44
C ASP A 37 -22.81 37.88 13.49
N ILE A 38 -22.37 36.97 12.62
CA ILE A 38 -22.81 35.57 12.62
C ILE A 38 -22.45 34.85 13.93
N ILE A 39 -21.25 35.09 14.45
CA ILE A 39 -20.77 34.46 15.69
C ILE A 39 -21.50 35.03 16.91
N CYS A 40 -21.70 36.35 17.03
CA CYS A 40 -22.12 36.95 18.30
C CYS A 40 -23.57 37.44 18.35
N ASN A 41 -24.20 37.78 17.21
CA ASN A 41 -25.52 38.38 17.19
C ASN A 41 -26.62 37.28 17.20
N PRO A 42 -27.38 37.12 18.29
CA PRO A 42 -28.42 36.08 18.36
C PRO A 42 -29.60 36.33 17.42
N LYS A 43 -29.70 37.53 16.80
CA LYS A 43 -30.72 37.89 15.80
C LYS A 43 -30.21 37.78 14.36
N CYS A 44 -28.96 37.34 14.15
CA CYS A 44 -28.41 37.18 12.80
C CYS A 44 -29.25 36.18 12.00
N THR A 45 -29.71 36.58 10.81
CA THR A 45 -30.54 35.75 9.93
C THR A 45 -29.73 34.93 8.93
N PHE A 46 -28.39 34.95 9.02
CA PHE A 46 -27.52 34.16 8.15
C PHE A 46 -27.92 32.67 8.21
N LEU A 47 -28.11 32.07 7.03
CA LEU A 47 -28.66 30.71 6.88
C LEU A 47 -29.91 30.48 7.75
N GLN A 48 -30.84 31.44 7.78
CA GLN A 48 -32.09 31.39 8.56
C GLN A 48 -31.85 31.26 10.09
N GLY A 49 -30.73 31.76 10.61
CA GLY A 49 -30.39 31.69 12.03
C GLY A 49 -29.93 30.30 12.51
N ARG A 50 -29.60 29.39 11.58
CA ARG A 50 -29.23 28.00 11.88
C ARG A 50 -27.99 27.88 12.76
N VAL A 51 -27.02 28.80 12.68
CA VAL A 51 -25.76 28.75 13.44
C VAL A 51 -26.02 28.72 14.95
N LEU A 52 -26.90 29.60 15.46
CA LEU A 52 -27.29 29.63 16.86
C LEU A 52 -27.99 28.32 17.27
N GLY A 53 -28.93 27.85 16.45
CA GLY A 53 -29.69 26.62 16.70
C GLY A 53 -28.78 25.38 16.77
N TYR A 54 -27.85 25.25 15.82
CA TYR A 54 -26.89 24.15 15.76
C TYR A 54 -25.92 24.22 16.94
N THR A 55 -25.46 25.42 17.32
CA THR A 55 -24.57 25.60 18.46
C THR A 55 -25.24 25.16 19.76
N LYS A 56 -26.46 25.63 20.02
CA LYS A 56 -27.25 25.23 21.21
C LYS A 56 -27.50 23.72 21.24
N THR A 57 -27.87 23.14 20.10
CA THR A 57 -28.19 21.71 20.01
C THR A 57 -26.94 20.84 20.20
N ALA A 58 -25.84 21.14 19.52
CA ALA A 58 -24.59 20.43 19.66
C ALA A 58 -24.10 20.47 21.12
N TYR A 59 -24.08 21.65 21.73
CA TYR A 59 -23.64 21.81 23.12
C TYR A 59 -24.54 21.07 24.12
N ALA A 60 -25.86 21.09 23.90
CA ALA A 60 -26.80 20.32 24.73
C ALA A 60 -26.56 18.80 24.62
N MET A 61 -26.29 18.27 23.42
CA MET A 61 -25.94 16.85 23.23
C MET A 61 -24.63 16.49 23.92
N LEU A 62 -23.63 17.37 23.87
CA LEU A 62 -22.35 17.17 24.55
C LEU A 62 -22.54 17.11 26.08
N LYS A 63 -23.32 18.04 26.66
CA LYS A 63 -23.67 18.03 28.09
C LYS A 63 -24.42 16.77 28.54
N GLN A 64 -25.21 16.16 27.65
CA GLN A 64 -25.91 14.90 27.90
C GLN A 64 -25.02 13.65 27.69
N GLY A 65 -23.73 13.81 27.38
CA GLY A 65 -22.81 12.69 27.10
C GLY A 65 -23.06 11.99 25.75
N LYS A 66 -23.93 12.53 24.88
CA LYS A 66 -24.30 11.93 23.59
C LYS A 66 -23.31 12.31 22.50
N LYS A 67 -22.10 11.74 22.56
CA LYS A 67 -20.98 12.07 21.66
C LYS A 67 -21.32 11.95 20.17
N GLN A 68 -22.00 10.86 19.77
CA GLN A 68 -22.38 10.66 18.36
C GLN A 68 -23.34 11.75 17.84
N ALA A 69 -24.28 12.20 18.68
CA ALA A 69 -25.20 13.28 18.31
C ALA A 69 -24.49 14.64 18.27
N TYR A 70 -23.53 14.89 19.17
CA TYR A 70 -22.66 16.07 19.09
C TYR A 70 -21.86 16.09 17.77
N ASP A 71 -21.20 14.99 17.41
CA ASP A 71 -20.41 14.88 16.18
C ASP A 71 -21.27 15.05 14.93
N HIS A 72 -22.51 14.57 14.95
CA HIS A 72 -23.50 14.80 13.88
C HIS A 72 -23.80 16.30 13.69
N TRP A 73 -24.13 17.03 14.76
CA TRP A 73 -24.44 18.46 14.67
C TRP A 73 -23.20 19.31 14.39
N LYS A 74 -22.03 18.97 14.94
CA LYS A 74 -20.74 19.58 14.60
C LYS A 74 -20.40 19.38 13.12
N GLY A 75 -20.76 18.23 12.54
CA GLY A 75 -20.57 17.95 11.12
C GLY A 75 -21.41 18.82 10.18
N LYS A 76 -22.60 19.25 10.63
CA LYS A 76 -23.53 20.13 9.90
C LYS A 76 -23.23 21.62 10.09
N MET A 77 -22.25 21.97 10.93
CA MET A 77 -21.93 23.37 11.23
C MET A 77 -21.25 24.03 10.03
N PRO A 78 -21.76 25.18 9.55
CA PRO A 78 -21.08 25.98 8.54
C PRO A 78 -19.70 26.44 9.03
N ALA A 79 -18.78 26.69 8.10
CA ALA A 79 -17.41 27.07 8.40
C ALA A 79 -16.87 28.11 7.41
N PHE A 80 -15.76 28.76 7.77
CA PHE A 80 -15.05 29.72 6.92
C PHE A 80 -13.55 29.49 6.95
N THR A 81 -12.81 30.03 5.98
CA THR A 81 -11.34 29.99 5.91
C THR A 81 -10.73 31.30 6.42
N PRO A 82 -10.15 31.34 7.63
CA PRO A 82 -9.69 32.60 8.24
C PRO A 82 -8.49 33.22 7.52
N ALA A 83 -7.68 32.40 6.85
CA ALA A 83 -6.39 32.78 6.31
C ALA A 83 -6.38 33.07 4.79
N GLY A 84 -7.44 32.70 4.06
CA GLY A 84 -7.44 32.84 2.60
C GLY A 84 -8.81 32.79 1.96
N LEU A 85 -8.85 33.37 0.76
CA LEU A 85 -9.96 33.38 -0.17
C LEU A 85 -9.76 32.31 -1.25
N PHE A 86 -10.83 31.62 -1.60
CA PHE A 86 -10.85 30.53 -2.59
C PHE A 86 -11.98 30.77 -3.58
N ARG A 87 -11.81 30.33 -4.84
CA ARG A 87 -12.85 30.48 -5.88
C ARG A 87 -13.44 29.15 -6.35
N GLU A 88 -12.58 28.16 -6.62
CA GLU A 88 -13.02 26.88 -7.20
C GLU A 88 -13.11 25.77 -6.15
N ARG A 89 -12.03 25.59 -5.38
CA ARG A 89 -11.93 24.57 -4.33
C ARG A 89 -10.98 24.99 -3.23
N ARG A 90 -11.20 24.47 -2.03
CA ARG A 90 -10.35 24.61 -0.84
C ARG A 90 -9.09 23.74 -0.97
N ALA A 91 -8.15 24.19 -1.78
CA ALA A 91 -6.80 23.61 -1.92
C ALA A 91 -5.77 24.75 -1.97
N ILE A 92 -4.56 24.51 -1.44
CA ILE A 92 -3.50 25.54 -1.36
C ILE A 92 -3.21 26.17 -2.73
N SER A 93 -3.20 25.36 -3.79
CA SER A 93 -3.00 25.81 -5.18
C SER A 93 -4.13 26.70 -5.74
N CYS A 94 -5.29 26.73 -5.08
CA CYS A 94 -6.48 27.47 -5.50
C CYS A 94 -6.79 28.66 -4.57
N CYS A 95 -5.86 29.00 -3.67
CA CYS A 95 -5.94 30.21 -2.85
C CYS A 95 -5.71 31.44 -3.75
N ILE A 96 -6.70 32.31 -3.85
CA ILE A 96 -6.64 33.48 -4.73
C ILE A 96 -6.10 34.74 -4.04
N ALA A 97 -6.25 34.82 -2.71
CA ALA A 97 -5.70 35.88 -1.89
C ALA A 97 -5.56 35.42 -0.44
N GLU A 98 -4.47 35.84 0.22
CA GLU A 98 -4.30 35.67 1.66
C GLU A 98 -4.96 36.86 2.39
N THR A 99 -5.57 36.60 3.54
CA THR A 99 -6.34 37.62 4.29
C THR A 99 -5.46 38.51 5.16
N GLY A 100 -4.20 38.11 5.38
CA GLY A 100 -3.34 38.70 6.41
C GLY A 100 -3.74 38.29 7.83
N ALA A 101 -4.65 37.33 8.00
CA ALA A 101 -5.09 36.85 9.30
C ALA A 101 -4.81 35.35 9.49
N ALA A 102 -4.74 34.91 10.74
CA ALA A 102 -4.55 33.50 11.09
C ALA A 102 -5.42 33.07 12.27
N LEU A 103 -5.89 31.82 12.22
CA LEU A 103 -6.59 31.20 13.35
C LEU A 103 -5.59 30.50 14.26
N ILE A 104 -5.66 30.83 15.54
CA ILE A 104 -5.00 30.13 16.63
C ILE A 104 -6.08 29.39 17.41
N ASP A 105 -5.92 28.08 17.55
CA ASP A 105 -6.89 27.20 18.18
C ASP A 105 -6.28 26.55 19.41
N PHE A 106 -6.89 26.77 20.57
CA PHE A 106 -6.53 26.15 21.84
C PHE A 106 -7.63 25.18 22.26
N ASP A 107 -7.34 23.88 22.21
CA ASP A 107 -8.29 22.81 22.55
C ASP A 107 -7.97 22.18 23.91
N HIS A 108 -8.94 21.48 24.48
CA HIS A 108 -8.81 20.72 25.74
C HIS A 108 -8.38 21.53 26.96
N LEU A 109 -8.78 22.79 27.02
CA LEU A 109 -8.47 23.69 28.12
C LEU A 109 -9.49 23.57 29.27
N PRO A 110 -9.03 23.54 30.54
CA PRO A 110 -9.89 23.77 31.70
C PRO A 110 -10.59 25.14 31.65
N GLU A 111 -11.74 25.26 32.33
CA GLU A 111 -12.60 26.47 32.26
C GLU A 111 -11.88 27.74 32.75
N ASP A 112 -11.12 27.63 33.83
CA ASP A 112 -10.29 28.69 34.41
C ASP A 112 -9.18 29.14 33.44
N VAL A 113 -8.52 28.19 32.78
CA VAL A 113 -7.50 28.49 31.76
C VAL A 113 -8.12 29.17 30.53
N CYS A 114 -9.30 28.73 30.07
CA CYS A 114 -10.01 29.41 28.98
C CYS A 114 -10.33 30.87 29.33
N GLN A 115 -10.75 31.16 30.57
CA GLN A 115 -11.03 32.53 31.01
C GLN A 115 -9.74 33.37 31.06
N GLU A 116 -8.63 32.79 31.50
CA GLU A 116 -7.33 33.44 31.51
C GLU A 116 -6.85 33.78 30.09
N VAL A 117 -6.94 32.82 29.15
CA VAL A 117 -6.61 33.03 27.73
C VAL A 117 -7.47 34.14 27.12
N LEU A 118 -8.79 34.13 27.33
CA LEU A 118 -9.69 35.17 26.81
C LEU A 118 -9.39 36.54 27.43
N LYS A 119 -9.08 36.61 28.73
CA LYS A 119 -8.70 37.85 29.40
C LYS A 119 -7.38 38.40 28.84
N LYS A 120 -6.40 37.53 28.63
CA LYS A 120 -5.09 37.90 28.10
C LYS A 120 -5.16 38.31 26.63
N ALA A 121 -5.95 37.61 25.82
CA ALA A 121 -6.17 37.93 24.40
C ALA A 121 -6.63 39.39 24.18
N LYS A 122 -7.50 39.90 25.06
CA LYS A 122 -7.98 41.30 25.02
C LYS A 122 -6.89 42.35 25.23
N THR A 123 -5.73 41.96 25.77
CA THR A 123 -4.60 42.86 26.01
C THR A 123 -3.59 42.90 24.86
N LEU A 124 -3.74 42.03 23.86
CA LEU A 124 -2.80 41.88 22.75
C LEU A 124 -3.32 42.66 21.54
N SER A 125 -2.55 43.65 21.08
CA SER A 125 -2.99 44.60 20.04
C SER A 125 -3.30 43.94 18.70
N TYR A 126 -2.70 42.79 18.40
CA TYR A 126 -2.87 42.06 17.13
C TYR A 126 -4.01 41.04 17.13
N VAL A 127 -4.72 40.85 18.25
CA VAL A 127 -5.86 39.92 18.31
C VAL A 127 -7.09 40.64 17.77
N VAL A 128 -7.61 40.14 16.64
CA VAL A 128 -8.82 40.64 15.97
C VAL A 128 -10.08 40.08 16.63
N PHE A 129 -10.15 38.75 16.78
CA PHE A 129 -11.27 38.05 17.44
C PHE A 129 -10.76 37.13 18.55
N ALA A 130 -11.55 36.97 19.61
CA ALA A 130 -11.35 35.91 20.60
C ALA A 130 -12.70 35.36 21.09
N TRP A 131 -12.92 34.05 21.01
CA TRP A 131 -14.18 33.42 21.41
C TRP A 131 -14.01 31.95 21.81
N ARG A 132 -15.02 31.38 22.47
CA ARG A 132 -15.06 29.98 22.88
C ARG A 132 -15.29 29.05 21.68
N SER A 133 -14.63 27.89 21.70
CA SER A 133 -14.89 26.83 20.74
C SER A 133 -16.28 26.18 20.96
N LEU A 134 -16.76 25.42 19.97
CA LEU A 134 -18.10 24.78 20.02
C LEU A 134 -18.30 23.87 21.25
N SER A 135 -17.24 23.19 21.72
CA SER A 135 -17.30 22.34 22.92
C SER A 135 -17.28 23.13 24.23
N ARG A 136 -16.93 24.42 24.16
CA ARG A 136 -16.60 25.35 25.25
C ARG A 136 -15.34 25.01 26.06
N ASN A 137 -14.67 23.90 25.77
CA ASN A 137 -13.41 23.50 26.40
C ASN A 137 -12.20 23.93 25.55
N GLY A 138 -12.29 25.08 24.90
CA GLY A 138 -11.26 25.64 24.03
C GLY A 138 -11.55 27.08 23.65
N VAL A 139 -10.55 27.75 23.10
CA VAL A 139 -10.58 29.17 22.71
C VAL A 139 -9.98 29.34 21.32
N HIS A 140 -10.71 30.03 20.45
CA HIS A 140 -10.22 30.43 19.14
C HIS A 140 -9.80 31.90 19.17
N LEU A 141 -8.65 32.21 18.57
CA LEU A 141 -8.21 33.57 18.30
C LEU A 141 -8.02 33.78 16.80
N LEU A 142 -8.53 34.89 16.28
CA LEU A 142 -8.12 35.40 14.98
C LEU A 142 -7.10 36.50 15.21
N ILE A 143 -5.89 36.34 14.66
CA ILE A 143 -4.80 37.31 14.80
C ILE A 143 -4.48 37.98 13.46
N ALA A 144 -4.06 39.24 13.50
CA ALA A 144 -3.47 39.95 12.37
C ALA A 144 -1.99 39.56 12.26
N LEU A 145 -1.60 38.98 11.12
CA LEU A 145 -0.22 38.62 10.84
C LEU A 145 0.62 39.87 10.53
N PRO A 146 1.96 39.77 10.54
CA PRO A 146 2.83 40.87 10.09
C PRO A 146 2.50 41.33 8.67
N ASP A 147 2.60 42.64 8.40
CA ASP A 147 2.27 43.26 7.10
C ASP A 147 3.13 42.79 5.93
N SER A 148 4.29 42.19 6.23
CA SER A 148 5.25 41.71 5.24
C SER A 148 5.43 40.20 5.35
N GLY A 149 5.56 39.52 4.22
CA GLY A 149 5.74 38.07 4.14
C GLY A 149 4.43 37.34 3.85
N THR A 150 4.56 36.10 3.37
CA THR A 150 3.43 35.21 3.09
C THR A 150 2.88 34.56 4.36
N PHE A 151 1.65 34.06 4.33
CA PHE A 151 1.05 33.30 5.43
C PHE A 151 1.98 32.17 5.91
N LYS A 152 2.60 31.45 4.95
CA LYS A 152 3.51 30.34 5.25
C LYS A 152 4.77 30.79 6.00
N GLU A 153 5.29 31.97 5.68
CA GLU A 153 6.46 32.54 6.36
C GLU A 153 6.10 33.06 7.76
N ASN A 154 4.88 33.55 7.93
CA ASN A 154 4.46 34.26 9.13
C ASN A 154 3.75 33.39 10.18
N ILE A 155 3.06 32.30 9.80
CA ILE A 155 2.20 31.53 10.71
C ILE A 155 2.95 30.91 11.90
N GLU A 156 4.11 30.31 11.66
CA GLU A 156 4.90 29.64 12.70
C GLU A 156 5.59 30.64 13.65
N PRO A 157 6.23 31.72 13.17
CA PRO A 157 6.68 32.81 14.04
C PRO A 157 5.53 33.44 14.84
N ALA A 158 4.37 33.66 14.21
CA ALA A 158 3.22 34.26 14.88
C ALA A 158 2.65 33.36 16.00
N GLN A 159 2.54 32.05 15.76
CA GLN A 159 2.13 31.07 16.79
C GLN A 159 3.05 31.10 18.02
N ARG A 160 4.37 31.19 17.81
CA ARG A 160 5.35 31.30 18.89
C ARG A 160 5.23 32.63 19.64
N GLN A 161 5.04 33.72 18.91
CA GLN A 161 4.83 35.04 19.50
C GLN A 161 3.55 35.06 20.35
N VAL A 162 2.46 34.44 19.90
CA VAL A 162 1.21 34.31 20.69
C VAL A 162 1.43 33.54 21.98
N ILE A 163 2.08 32.37 21.96
CA ILE A 163 2.35 31.61 23.18
C ILE A 163 3.22 32.41 24.15
N LYS A 164 4.25 33.09 23.63
CA LYS A 164 5.13 33.95 24.44
C LYS A 164 4.35 35.08 25.09
N ASP A 165 3.52 35.78 24.31
CA ASP A 165 2.77 36.93 24.81
C ASP A 165 1.63 36.53 25.75
N MET A 166 1.06 35.33 25.57
CA MET A 166 0.10 34.76 26.52
C MET A 166 0.77 34.48 27.86
N ALA A 167 1.98 33.91 27.87
CA ALA A 167 2.77 33.60 29.06
C ALA A 167 2.04 32.73 30.11
N ILE A 168 1.10 31.88 29.66
CA ILE A 168 0.35 30.96 30.51
C ILE A 168 1.07 29.61 30.54
N PRO A 169 1.47 29.08 31.72
CA PRO A 169 2.19 27.81 31.83
C PRO A 169 1.39 26.62 31.28
N GLY A 170 2.04 25.77 30.49
CA GLY A 170 1.42 24.55 29.95
C GLY A 170 0.43 24.78 28.81
N LEU A 171 0.30 26.01 28.31
CA LEU A 171 -0.52 26.30 27.13
C LEU A 171 0.17 25.78 25.86
N GLU A 172 -0.38 24.71 25.28
CA GLU A 172 0.11 24.11 24.04
C GLU A 172 -0.84 24.41 22.87
N LEU A 173 -0.27 24.62 21.68
CA LEU A 173 -1.04 24.76 20.44
C LEU A 173 -1.29 23.40 19.81
N ASP A 174 -2.50 23.19 19.29
CA ASP A 174 -2.77 22.02 18.44
C ASP A 174 -1.92 22.07 17.16
N LYS A 175 -1.33 20.94 16.77
CA LYS A 175 -0.32 20.83 15.71
C LYS A 175 -0.87 20.98 14.28
N VAL A 176 -2.11 21.47 14.12
CA VAL A 176 -2.94 21.29 12.90
C VAL A 176 -3.25 22.59 12.13
N CYS A 177 -2.84 23.77 12.60
CA CYS A 177 -3.04 25.04 11.87
C CYS A 177 -1.80 25.45 11.04
N LYS A 178 -1.46 24.68 10.00
CA LYS A 178 -0.26 24.94 9.17
C LYS A 178 -0.54 25.57 7.80
N ASP A 179 -1.76 25.44 7.30
CA ASP A 179 -2.07 25.79 5.92
C ASP A 179 -3.22 26.80 5.81
N VAL A 180 -3.11 27.67 4.79
CA VAL A 180 -4.07 28.72 4.44
C VAL A 180 -5.51 28.21 4.19
N SER A 181 -5.68 26.90 3.94
CA SER A 181 -6.97 26.25 3.63
C SER A 181 -7.73 25.71 4.86
N ARG A 182 -7.24 25.99 6.08
CA ARG A 182 -7.85 25.53 7.33
C ARG A 182 -9.24 26.16 7.54
N LEU A 183 -10.23 25.32 7.90
CA LEU A 183 -11.58 25.78 8.25
C LEU A 183 -11.71 26.09 9.74
N CYS A 184 -12.50 27.10 10.04
CA CYS A 184 -13.04 27.41 11.36
C CYS A 184 -14.57 27.31 11.32
N PHE A 185 -15.18 26.62 12.29
CA PHE A 185 -16.63 26.64 12.43
C PHE A 185 -17.12 28.00 12.95
N PHE A 186 -18.32 28.42 12.53
CA PHE A 186 -18.94 29.70 12.94
C PHE A 186 -19.50 29.74 14.36
N ASN A 187 -19.40 28.66 15.15
CA ASN A 187 -20.18 28.44 16.38
C ASN A 187 -20.52 29.71 17.19
N HIS A 188 -21.79 29.86 17.57
CA HIS A 188 -22.27 31.08 18.21
C HIS A 188 -21.67 31.28 19.61
N ASP A 189 -21.11 32.47 19.84
CA ASP A 189 -20.62 32.91 21.15
C ASP A 189 -21.02 34.37 21.40
N PRO A 190 -21.95 34.64 22.34
CA PRO A 190 -22.35 36.01 22.66
C PRO A 190 -21.23 36.84 23.32
N GLU A 191 -20.15 36.21 23.79
CA GLU A 191 -19.02 36.87 24.45
C GLU A 191 -17.82 37.09 23.50
N LEU A 192 -18.01 36.95 22.19
CA LEU A 192 -16.99 37.25 21.18
C LEU A 192 -16.36 38.62 21.44
N TYR A 193 -15.06 38.63 21.68
CA TYR A 193 -14.26 39.84 21.66
C TYR A 193 -13.92 40.21 20.22
N VAL A 194 -14.04 41.50 19.90
CA VAL A 194 -13.68 42.05 18.59
C VAL A 194 -12.86 43.32 18.75
N ASN A 195 -11.74 43.39 18.02
CA ASN A 195 -10.90 44.56 17.89
C ASN A 195 -10.72 44.90 16.40
N TRP A 196 -11.48 45.89 15.91
CA TRP A 196 -11.40 46.33 14.51
C TRP A 196 -10.19 47.21 14.22
N ASP A 197 -9.55 47.72 15.27
CA ASP A 197 -8.34 48.54 15.22
C ASP A 197 -7.10 47.71 15.56
N ALA A 198 -7.19 46.37 15.43
CA ALA A 198 -6.07 45.47 15.68
C ALA A 198 -4.90 45.79 14.76
N GLU A 199 -3.71 45.87 15.36
CA GLU A 199 -2.47 46.17 14.65
C GLU A 199 -1.82 44.90 14.12
N SER A 200 -1.12 44.99 13.00
CA SER A 200 -0.34 43.87 12.47
C SER A 200 0.71 43.42 13.48
N MET A 201 0.81 42.11 13.73
CA MET A 201 1.68 41.58 14.77
C MET A 201 3.14 41.99 14.54
N VAL A 202 3.75 42.58 15.57
CA VAL A 202 5.19 42.86 15.59
C VAL A 202 5.91 41.66 16.22
N LEU A 203 6.63 40.91 15.39
CA LEU A 203 7.48 39.83 15.88
C LEU A 203 8.65 40.42 16.67
N SER A 204 8.89 39.92 17.89
CA SER A 204 10.02 40.36 18.72
C SER A 204 11.36 40.00 18.07
N GLU A 205 12.43 40.76 18.35
CA GLU A 205 13.77 40.50 17.78
C GLU A 205 14.28 39.09 18.11
N GLU A 206 13.91 38.52 19.25
CA GLU A 206 14.20 37.10 19.57
C GLU A 206 13.49 36.13 18.60
N VAL A 207 12.26 36.43 18.20
CA VAL A 207 11.48 35.64 17.23
C VAL A 207 11.94 35.90 15.79
N LYS A 208 12.42 37.11 15.47
CA LYS A 208 12.97 37.50 14.15
C LYS A 208 14.41 37.01 13.92
N GLN A 209 15.27 37.04 14.93
CA GLN A 209 16.67 36.56 14.86
C GLN A 209 16.75 35.04 14.71
N THR A 210 15.69 34.31 15.06
CA THR A 210 15.57 32.89 14.70
C THR A 210 15.40 32.66 13.18
N VAL A 211 15.21 33.72 12.36
CA VAL A 211 14.80 33.64 10.94
C VAL A 211 15.85 34.18 9.93
N GLN A 212 16.91 34.91 10.34
CA GLN A 212 17.85 35.55 9.38
C GLN A 212 19.32 35.05 9.41
N THR A 213 19.58 33.96 8.65
CA THR A 213 20.78 33.71 7.82
C THR A 213 20.32 32.87 6.61
N PRO A 214 20.75 33.11 5.35
CA PRO A 214 20.25 32.32 4.23
C PRO A 214 21.02 30.99 4.15
N ARG A 215 20.48 29.94 4.77
CA ARG A 215 20.77 28.50 4.53
C ARG A 215 20.00 27.68 5.57
N ARG A 216 19.40 26.56 5.13
CA ARG A 216 18.85 25.50 6.01
C ARG A 216 19.72 25.33 7.26
N LYS A 217 19.11 25.33 8.46
CA LYS A 217 19.57 24.84 9.80
C LYS A 217 19.23 25.89 10.89
N ASP A 218 18.81 25.60 12.13
CA ASP A 218 19.27 24.57 13.07
C ASP A 218 18.15 24.13 14.05
N VAL A 219 17.89 22.82 14.04
CA VAL A 219 17.57 22.02 15.24
C VAL A 219 18.72 22.23 16.26
N PRO A 220 18.52 22.23 17.59
CA PRO A 220 19.56 22.55 18.56
C PRO A 220 20.92 21.95 18.20
N ARG A 221 21.98 22.78 18.14
CA ARG A 221 23.36 22.33 17.96
C ARG A 221 23.73 21.36 19.07
N ARG A 222 23.51 20.07 18.84
CA ARG A 222 24.16 19.01 19.62
C ARG A 222 25.64 19.12 19.26
N GLY A 223 26.45 19.62 20.21
CA GLY A 223 27.79 20.14 19.91
C GLY A 223 28.70 19.13 19.21
N VAL A 224 29.71 19.62 18.48
CA VAL A 224 30.73 18.79 17.83
C VAL A 224 31.51 18.00 18.91
N CYS A 225 31.73 16.70 18.71
CA CYS A 225 32.65 15.93 19.57
C CYS A 225 34.10 16.30 19.24
N ASN A 226 34.89 16.67 20.26
CA ASN A 226 36.28 17.05 20.07
C ASN A 226 37.18 15.85 19.72
N LYS A 227 38.32 16.16 19.09
CA LYS A 227 39.33 15.26 18.50
C LYS A 227 39.83 14.06 19.33
N PRO A 228 39.74 13.99 20.69
CA PRO A 228 40.12 12.77 21.40
C PRO A 228 39.18 11.56 21.17
N ASP A 229 37.91 11.79 20.79
CA ASP A 229 36.89 10.72 20.71
C ASP A 229 36.84 9.95 19.38
N ILE A 230 37.33 10.53 18.28
CA ILE A 230 37.23 9.87 16.97
C ILE A 230 38.01 8.55 16.97
N ARG A 231 39.18 8.48 17.62
CA ARG A 231 40.00 7.26 17.66
C ARG A 231 39.34 6.12 18.45
N LEU A 232 38.59 6.43 19.51
CA LEU A 232 37.81 5.44 20.27
C LEU A 232 36.62 4.94 19.44
N PHE A 233 35.97 5.84 18.70
CA PHE A 233 34.86 5.51 17.80
C PHE A 233 35.29 4.75 16.53
N MET A 234 36.55 4.89 16.10
CA MET A 234 37.08 4.18 14.94
C MET A 234 36.99 2.65 15.11
N ALA A 235 37.14 2.12 16.32
CA ALA A 235 36.97 0.69 16.58
C ALA A 235 35.53 0.21 16.29
N ASP A 236 34.52 1.05 16.57
CA ASP A 236 33.11 0.74 16.29
C ASP A 236 32.76 0.89 14.81
N LEU A 237 33.32 1.91 14.17
CA LEU A 237 33.23 2.07 12.72
C LEU A 237 33.86 0.86 12.01
N GLU A 238 35.00 0.37 12.50
CA GLU A 238 35.67 -0.81 12.01
C GLU A 238 34.84 -2.08 12.24
N ARG A 239 34.22 -2.24 13.41
CA ARG A 239 33.32 -3.37 13.69
C ARG A 239 32.08 -3.37 12.79
N TYR A 240 31.45 -2.21 12.61
CA TYR A 240 30.33 -2.04 11.67
C TYR A 240 30.76 -2.34 10.24
N PHE A 241 31.88 -1.75 9.80
CA PHE A 241 32.39 -1.89 8.45
C PHE A 241 32.75 -3.35 8.14
N ASN A 242 33.44 -4.04 9.06
CA ASN A 242 33.76 -5.46 8.93
C ASN A 242 32.51 -6.33 8.87
N ALA A 243 31.51 -6.08 9.74
CA ALA A 243 30.26 -6.84 9.72
C ALA A 243 29.45 -6.64 8.42
N LYS A 244 29.48 -5.44 7.84
CA LYS A 244 28.82 -5.15 6.56
C LYS A 244 29.61 -5.66 5.35
N MET A 245 30.93 -5.59 5.38
CA MET A 245 31.79 -6.13 4.33
C MET A 245 31.82 -7.66 4.31
N ALA A 246 31.69 -8.32 5.46
CA ALA A 246 31.64 -9.78 5.55
C ALA A 246 30.40 -10.42 4.88
N GLY A 247 29.35 -9.63 4.62
CA GLY A 247 28.12 -10.07 3.95
C GLY A 247 27.90 -9.48 2.55
N LEU A 248 28.91 -8.80 1.99
CA LEU A 248 28.84 -8.20 0.65
C LEU A 248 29.66 -9.04 -0.33
N VAL A 249 28.99 -9.72 -1.24
CA VAL A 249 29.63 -10.25 -2.45
C VAL A 249 29.36 -9.25 -3.57
N LYS A 250 30.46 -8.68 -4.06
CA LYS A 250 30.63 -7.73 -5.18
C LYS A 250 29.34 -7.10 -5.75
N GLY A 251 29.08 -5.85 -5.37
CA GLY A 251 28.17 -5.00 -6.15
C GLY A 251 27.42 -3.88 -5.42
N SER A 252 27.99 -3.22 -4.39
CA SER A 252 27.72 -1.82 -4.05
C SER A 252 28.44 -1.46 -2.75
N THR A 253 29.66 -0.96 -2.90
CA THR A 253 30.52 -0.56 -1.79
C THR A 253 30.18 0.84 -1.24
N ALA A 254 29.17 1.49 -1.84
CA ALA A 254 28.57 2.72 -1.33
C ALA A 254 27.75 2.49 -0.05
N THR A 255 27.26 1.26 0.19
CA THR A 255 26.42 0.93 1.36
C THR A 255 27.21 0.96 2.69
N PRO A 256 28.41 0.35 2.80
CA PRO A 256 29.29 0.54 3.95
C PRO A 256 29.69 2.01 4.15
N THR A 257 30.06 2.72 3.09
CA THR A 257 30.48 4.13 3.12
C THR A 257 29.37 5.06 3.60
N ALA A 258 28.15 4.89 3.10
CA ALA A 258 26.99 5.64 3.56
C ALA A 258 26.66 5.34 5.03
N GLY A 259 26.88 4.10 5.48
CA GLY A 259 26.77 3.70 6.88
C GLY A 259 27.80 4.37 7.77
N LEU A 260 29.07 4.40 7.36
CA LEU A 260 30.13 5.14 8.05
C LEU A 260 29.79 6.63 8.15
N ALA A 261 29.37 7.24 7.05
CA ALA A 261 28.95 8.64 7.01
C ALA A 261 27.77 8.91 7.94
N GLY A 262 26.77 8.02 7.95
CA GLY A 262 25.59 8.12 8.80
C GLY A 262 25.95 8.02 10.28
N MET A 263 26.79 7.06 10.65
CA MET A 263 27.29 6.89 12.03
C MET A 263 28.10 8.11 12.50
N CYS A 264 28.95 8.67 11.64
CA CYS A 264 29.75 9.85 11.97
C CYS A 264 28.89 11.11 12.10
N ASN A 265 28.00 11.33 11.12
CA ASN A 265 27.05 12.46 11.09
C ASN A 265 26.26 12.48 12.39
N SER A 266 25.73 11.34 12.74
CA SER A 266 24.74 11.21 13.77
C SER A 266 25.34 11.17 15.19
N ARG A 267 26.64 10.90 15.32
CA ARG A 267 27.45 11.18 16.53
C ARG A 267 27.97 12.61 16.62
N GLY A 268 27.88 13.39 15.55
CA GLY A 268 28.22 14.81 15.58
C GLY A 268 29.67 15.11 15.24
N TYR A 269 30.34 14.22 14.53
CA TYR A 269 31.67 14.51 13.99
C TYR A 269 31.51 15.37 12.73
N ALA A 270 32.26 16.46 12.64
CA ALA A 270 32.19 17.33 11.46
C ALA A 270 32.61 16.57 10.20
N GLU A 271 31.84 16.72 9.11
CA GLU A 271 32.07 16.02 7.85
C GLU A 271 33.52 16.18 7.36
N ALA A 272 33.98 17.44 7.30
CA ALA A 272 35.31 17.81 6.84
C ALA A 272 36.44 17.21 7.68
N GLU A 273 36.17 16.84 8.94
CA GLU A 273 37.19 16.26 9.84
C GLU A 273 37.22 14.74 9.78
N VAL A 274 36.07 14.10 9.62
CA VAL A 274 35.95 12.63 9.72
C VAL A 274 36.04 11.92 8.37
N VAL A 275 35.67 12.60 7.27
CA VAL A 275 35.74 11.99 5.93
C VAL A 275 37.16 11.62 5.54
N ASP A 276 38.15 12.44 5.87
CA ASP A 276 39.57 12.18 5.60
C ASP A 276 40.09 10.98 6.38
N LEU A 277 39.64 10.83 7.63
CA LEU A 277 40.06 9.74 8.50
C LEU A 277 39.39 8.42 8.08
N CYS A 278 38.10 8.45 7.76
CA CYS A 278 37.37 7.30 7.21
C CYS A 278 37.89 6.89 5.84
N TRP A 279 38.27 7.85 4.99
CA TRP A 279 38.91 7.56 3.71
C TRP A 279 40.26 6.86 3.91
N LYS A 280 41.13 7.38 4.78
CA LYS A 280 42.42 6.76 5.08
C LYS A 280 42.30 5.34 5.66
N GLN A 281 41.28 5.07 6.47
CA GLN A 281 41.10 3.78 7.14
C GLN A 281 40.33 2.74 6.29
N PHE A 282 39.31 3.18 5.54
CA PHE A 282 38.35 2.29 4.87
C PHE A 282 38.36 2.42 3.34
N GLY A 283 38.84 3.54 2.78
CA GLY A 283 38.72 3.84 1.35
C GLY A 283 39.33 2.79 0.42
N SER A 284 40.54 2.33 0.71
CA SER A 284 41.18 1.25 -0.07
C SER A 284 40.44 -0.10 0.04
N ARG A 285 39.59 -0.27 1.06
CA ARG A 285 38.81 -1.49 1.34
C ARG A 285 37.39 -1.43 0.77
N THR A 286 36.91 -0.26 0.36
CA THR A 286 35.64 -0.10 -0.34
C THR A 286 35.77 -0.22 -1.85
N GLY A 287 36.98 -0.09 -2.42
CA GLY A 287 37.16 -0.09 -3.88
C GLY A 287 36.45 1.06 -4.62
N GLN A 288 35.97 2.07 -3.89
CA GLN A 288 35.47 3.34 -4.45
C GLN A 288 36.64 4.29 -4.73
N THR A 289 36.47 5.24 -5.65
CA THR A 289 37.41 6.36 -5.76
C THR A 289 37.26 7.31 -4.56
N GLU A 290 38.30 8.10 -4.27
CA GLU A 290 38.26 9.09 -3.18
C GLU A 290 37.09 10.07 -3.36
N GLU A 291 36.83 10.44 -4.61
CA GLU A 291 35.75 11.33 -4.99
C GLU A 291 34.37 10.71 -4.73
N GLU A 292 34.15 9.45 -5.11
CA GLU A 292 32.89 8.73 -4.84
C GLU A 292 32.62 8.54 -3.35
N PHE A 293 33.67 8.24 -2.57
CA PHE A 293 33.57 8.07 -1.13
C PHE A 293 33.18 9.38 -0.45
N ARG A 294 33.85 10.48 -0.82
CA ARG A 294 33.55 11.84 -0.33
C ARG A 294 32.16 12.30 -0.75
N ASN A 295 31.76 12.07 -1.99
CA ASN A 295 30.42 12.39 -2.49
C ASN A 295 29.33 11.64 -1.72
N THR A 296 29.58 10.38 -1.35
CA THR A 296 28.68 9.60 -0.50
C THR A 296 28.56 10.21 0.89
N PHE A 297 29.69 10.62 1.50
CA PHE A 297 29.70 11.34 2.78
C PHE A 297 28.91 12.65 2.71
N SER A 298 29.21 13.52 1.75
CA SER A 298 28.53 14.81 1.57
C SER A 298 27.05 14.65 1.30
N PHE A 299 26.66 13.63 0.51
CA PHE A 299 25.26 13.32 0.28
C PHE A 299 24.53 12.95 1.58
N VAL A 300 25.12 12.06 2.39
CA VAL A 300 24.54 11.60 3.65
C VAL A 300 24.44 12.74 4.66
N TYR A 301 25.48 13.57 4.82
CA TYR A 301 25.47 14.73 5.71
C TYR A 301 24.48 15.81 5.27
N ARG A 302 24.31 16.02 3.96
CA ARG A 302 23.32 16.96 3.43
C ARG A 302 21.89 16.44 3.57
N LYS A 303 21.66 15.15 3.26
CA LYS A 303 20.33 14.53 3.25
C LYS A 303 19.81 14.29 4.67
N TYR A 304 20.69 13.91 5.60
CA TYR A 304 20.34 13.60 6.99
C TYR A 304 20.95 14.62 7.97
N ALA A 305 21.04 15.88 7.55
CA ALA A 305 21.55 16.98 8.37
C ALA A 305 20.77 17.15 9.69
N ASP A 306 19.48 16.79 9.68
CA ASP A 306 18.58 16.79 10.84
C ASP A 306 18.94 15.71 11.89
N GLN A 307 19.81 14.77 11.54
CA GLN A 307 20.30 13.70 12.40
C GLN A 307 21.69 14.00 12.98
N PHE A 308 22.32 15.09 12.56
CA PHE A 308 23.68 15.42 13.00
C PHE A 308 23.75 15.54 14.52
N ALA A 309 24.74 14.86 15.13
CA ALA A 309 24.94 14.80 16.58
C ALA A 309 23.73 14.27 17.39
N SER A 310 22.73 13.66 16.72
CA SER A 310 21.53 13.12 17.36
C SER A 310 21.81 12.03 18.41
N LYS A 311 23.02 11.46 18.44
CA LYS A 311 23.46 10.46 19.42
C LYS A 311 24.77 10.81 20.11
N LYS A 312 25.09 12.10 20.20
CA LYS A 312 26.31 12.58 20.85
C LYS A 312 26.52 11.97 22.25
N ASP A 313 25.44 11.89 23.03
CA ASP A 313 25.48 11.46 24.44
C ASP A 313 25.00 10.02 24.65
N GLU A 314 24.68 9.27 23.57
CA GLU A 314 24.30 7.85 23.71
C GLU A 314 25.53 6.98 23.97
N ALA A 315 25.51 6.31 25.12
CA ALA A 315 26.45 5.23 25.43
C ALA A 315 26.49 4.23 24.26
N LEU A 316 27.71 3.85 23.87
CA LEU A 316 27.93 2.84 22.83
C LEU A 316 27.19 1.56 23.23
N PHE A 317 26.16 1.26 22.43
CA PHE A 317 25.17 0.19 22.58
C PHE A 317 24.18 0.30 23.75
N LYS A 318 22.96 0.73 23.43
CA LYS A 318 21.70 0.05 23.78
C LYS A 318 20.52 0.55 22.92
N GLY A 319 19.98 -0.32 22.06
CA GLY A 319 18.54 -0.43 21.74
C GLY A 319 17.83 0.60 20.83
N ALA A 320 17.41 0.13 19.65
CA ALA A 320 16.13 0.38 18.97
C ALA A 320 15.78 1.73 18.28
N THR A 321 16.31 2.91 18.61
CA THR A 321 15.79 4.18 18.01
C THR A 321 16.49 4.67 16.73
N TYR A 322 17.63 4.09 16.31
CA TYR A 322 18.27 4.42 15.01
C TYR A 322 17.73 3.69 13.79
N LEU A 323 16.93 2.66 14.01
CA LEU A 323 16.28 1.92 12.95
C LEU A 323 15.25 2.78 12.20
N GLY A 324 14.61 3.75 12.86
CA GLY A 324 13.49 4.51 12.28
C GLY A 324 13.86 5.48 11.14
N LYS A 325 14.99 6.19 11.21
CA LYS A 325 15.41 7.11 10.14
C LYS A 325 16.22 6.43 9.03
N ALA A 326 16.90 5.33 9.35
CA ALA A 326 17.44 4.41 8.36
C ALA A 326 16.33 3.68 7.59
N ALA A 327 15.17 3.41 8.22
CA ALA A 327 14.01 2.82 7.57
C ALA A 327 13.37 3.74 6.52
N LEU A 328 13.29 5.06 6.74
CA LEU A 328 12.76 6.01 5.74
C LEU A 328 13.70 6.19 4.53
N ALA A 329 15.01 6.15 4.78
CA ALA A 329 16.03 6.13 3.72
C ALA A 329 16.03 4.81 2.95
N ALA A 330 15.81 3.70 3.66
CA ALA A 330 15.60 2.40 3.07
C ALA A 330 14.31 2.43 2.23
N GLU A 331 13.15 2.82 2.75
CA GLU A 331 11.88 2.87 2.00
C GLU A 331 12.00 3.60 0.66
N ALA A 332 12.72 4.73 0.59
CA ALA A 332 12.95 5.44 -0.67
C ALA A 332 13.96 4.73 -1.62
N ALA A 333 14.94 3.98 -1.10
CA ALA A 333 15.85 3.16 -1.91
C ALA A 333 15.20 1.82 -2.33
N ILE A 334 14.27 1.33 -1.52
CA ILE A 334 13.43 0.17 -1.73
C ILE A 334 12.47 0.42 -2.88
N ASP A 335 11.81 1.59 -2.90
CA ASP A 335 10.96 2.03 -4.02
C ASP A 335 11.76 2.17 -5.34
N VAL A 336 13.05 2.51 -5.23
CA VAL A 336 13.99 2.59 -6.36
C VAL A 336 14.49 1.23 -6.84
N LEU A 337 14.56 0.20 -5.97
CA LEU A 337 14.91 -1.17 -6.36
C LEU A 337 13.69 -1.97 -6.86
N GLU A 338 12.51 -1.73 -6.26
CA GLU A 338 11.27 -2.40 -6.65
C GLU A 338 10.80 -2.01 -8.06
N LYS A 339 11.09 -0.78 -8.51
CA LYS A 339 10.71 -0.29 -9.84
C LYS A 339 11.50 -0.91 -11.00
N ASP A 340 12.61 -1.56 -10.69
CA ASP A 340 13.49 -2.25 -11.63
C ASP A 340 13.22 -3.78 -11.62
N ILE A 341 12.25 -4.25 -10.83
CA ILE A 341 11.82 -5.65 -10.81
C ILE A 341 10.95 -5.92 -12.03
N GLU A 342 11.50 -6.68 -12.97
CA GLU A 342 10.76 -7.28 -14.08
C GLU A 342 10.36 -8.71 -13.72
N LEU A 343 9.06 -8.97 -13.69
CA LEU A 343 8.50 -10.30 -13.42
C LEU A 343 8.00 -10.94 -14.73
N PRO A 344 8.02 -12.27 -14.83
CA PRO A 344 7.67 -12.98 -16.06
C PRO A 344 6.20 -12.74 -16.46
N VAL A 345 5.93 -12.69 -17.76
CA VAL A 345 4.55 -12.73 -18.29
C VAL A 345 4.10 -14.17 -18.51
N LEU A 346 2.80 -14.38 -18.74
CA LEU A 346 2.33 -15.68 -19.21
C LEU A 346 2.95 -15.98 -20.58
N PRO A 347 3.54 -17.18 -20.78
CA PRO A 347 4.06 -17.57 -22.09
C PRO A 347 2.95 -17.56 -23.14
N LYS A 348 3.28 -17.19 -24.38
CA LYS A 348 2.32 -17.20 -25.50
C LYS A 348 1.57 -18.53 -25.64
N GLU A 349 2.25 -19.64 -25.36
CA GLU A 349 1.69 -21.00 -25.34
C GLU A 349 0.44 -21.11 -24.46
N VAL A 350 0.36 -20.37 -23.34
CA VAL A 350 -0.83 -20.37 -22.47
C VAL A 350 -2.07 -19.97 -23.26
N TYR A 351 -1.98 -18.85 -23.98
CA TYR A 351 -3.09 -18.30 -24.77
C TYR A 351 -3.56 -19.25 -25.88
N GLU A 352 -2.63 -19.98 -26.49
CA GLU A 352 -2.92 -20.98 -27.52
C GLU A 352 -3.61 -22.23 -26.95
N LEU A 353 -3.47 -22.46 -25.64
CA LEU A 353 -4.02 -23.60 -24.91
C LEU A 353 -5.25 -23.26 -24.05
N LEU A 354 -5.76 -22.03 -24.09
CA LEU A 354 -6.96 -21.65 -23.34
C LEU A 354 -8.26 -22.15 -24.01
N PRO A 355 -9.35 -22.36 -23.24
CA PRO A 355 -10.69 -22.61 -23.78
C PRO A 355 -11.18 -21.43 -24.63
N THR A 356 -12.15 -21.67 -25.52
CA THR A 356 -12.62 -20.63 -26.45
C THR A 356 -13.21 -19.43 -25.71
N PHE A 357 -13.91 -19.65 -24.60
CA PHE A 357 -14.47 -18.61 -23.74
C PHE A 357 -13.42 -17.58 -23.31
N PHE A 358 -12.23 -18.03 -22.90
CA PHE A 358 -11.15 -17.12 -22.53
C PHE A 358 -10.67 -16.31 -23.72
N THR A 359 -10.47 -16.96 -24.86
CA THR A 359 -10.02 -16.32 -26.10
C THR A 359 -11.02 -15.27 -26.58
N ASP A 360 -12.31 -15.57 -26.52
CA ASP A 360 -13.38 -14.65 -26.92
C ASP A 360 -13.43 -13.43 -25.98
N VAL A 361 -13.30 -13.63 -24.66
CA VAL A 361 -13.20 -12.51 -23.69
C VAL A 361 -11.97 -11.64 -23.97
N LEU A 362 -10.83 -12.26 -24.28
CA LEU A 362 -9.60 -11.54 -24.61
C LEU A 362 -9.72 -10.75 -25.92
N ASN A 363 -10.51 -11.23 -26.88
CA ASN A 363 -10.71 -10.58 -28.18
C ASN A 363 -11.64 -9.36 -28.13
N LEU A 364 -12.46 -9.20 -27.07
CA LEU A 364 -13.35 -8.03 -26.90
C LEU A 364 -12.59 -6.69 -26.94
N GLU A 365 -11.36 -6.67 -26.43
CA GLU A 365 -10.55 -5.46 -26.35
C GLU A 365 -9.08 -5.79 -26.59
N LYS A 366 -8.41 -4.97 -27.42
CA LYS A 366 -6.96 -5.06 -27.56
C LYS A 366 -6.29 -4.61 -26.27
N ARG A 367 -5.57 -5.54 -25.63
CA ARG A 367 -4.91 -5.34 -24.34
C ARG A 367 -3.40 -5.36 -24.47
N GLU A 368 -2.74 -4.65 -23.56
CA GLU A 368 -1.31 -4.86 -23.33
C GLU A 368 -1.09 -6.24 -22.69
N VAL A 369 0.11 -6.83 -22.85
CA VAL A 369 0.40 -8.20 -22.41
C VAL A 369 0.03 -8.45 -20.94
N HIS A 370 0.42 -7.53 -20.04
CA HIS A 370 0.10 -7.67 -18.61
C HIS A 370 -1.38 -7.52 -18.29
N GLU A 371 -2.15 -6.78 -19.09
CA GLU A 371 -3.60 -6.68 -18.91
C GLU A 371 -4.28 -7.96 -19.39
N ALA A 372 -3.79 -8.57 -20.47
CA ALA A 372 -4.26 -9.87 -20.94
C ALA A 372 -3.96 -10.97 -19.90
N ASP A 373 -2.76 -10.98 -19.33
CA ASP A 373 -2.39 -11.89 -18.23
C ASP A 373 -3.33 -11.70 -17.01
N ALA A 374 -3.56 -10.46 -16.60
CA ALA A 374 -4.46 -10.15 -15.49
C ALA A 374 -5.90 -10.61 -15.75
N VAL A 375 -6.38 -10.49 -17.00
CA VAL A 375 -7.70 -11.03 -17.40
C VAL A 375 -7.74 -12.55 -17.27
N VAL A 376 -6.73 -13.27 -17.76
CA VAL A 376 -6.65 -14.74 -17.63
C VAL A 376 -6.66 -15.15 -16.15
N ILE A 377 -5.84 -14.50 -15.33
CA ILE A 377 -5.76 -14.74 -13.88
C ILE A 377 -7.09 -14.42 -13.18
N GLY A 378 -7.78 -13.35 -13.58
CA GLY A 378 -9.07 -12.94 -13.03
C GLY A 378 -10.25 -13.80 -13.47
N LEU A 379 -10.20 -14.38 -14.67
CA LEU A 379 -11.24 -15.27 -15.20
C LEU A 379 -11.31 -16.59 -14.45
N LEU A 380 -10.18 -17.10 -13.94
CA LEU A 380 -10.12 -18.37 -13.21
C LEU A 380 -11.07 -18.43 -11.99
N PRO A 381 -11.00 -17.51 -11.01
CA PRO A 381 -11.94 -17.51 -9.89
C PRO A 381 -13.38 -17.18 -10.32
N LEU A 382 -13.56 -16.35 -11.35
CA LEU A 382 -14.88 -16.00 -11.87
C LEU A 382 -15.59 -17.21 -12.49
N LEU A 383 -14.90 -17.97 -13.34
CA LEU A 383 -15.43 -19.20 -13.94
C LEU A 383 -15.52 -20.31 -12.90
N GLY A 384 -14.56 -20.41 -11.97
CA GLY A 384 -14.69 -21.30 -10.82
C GLY A 384 -15.99 -21.07 -10.05
N ALA A 385 -16.45 -19.82 -9.94
CA ALA A 385 -17.70 -19.48 -9.25
C ALA A 385 -18.98 -19.93 -9.98
N ALA A 386 -18.89 -20.28 -11.28
CA ALA A 386 -19.97 -20.93 -12.02
C ALA A 386 -20.01 -22.45 -11.78
N LEU A 387 -18.92 -23.06 -11.28
CA LEU A 387 -18.77 -24.51 -11.21
C LEU A 387 -19.29 -25.08 -9.87
N ASN A 388 -20.59 -24.96 -9.63
CA ASN A 388 -21.16 -25.37 -8.35
C ASN A 388 -21.17 -26.90 -8.11
N ASN A 389 -21.02 -27.73 -9.14
CA ASN A 389 -21.01 -29.19 -8.98
C ASN A 389 -19.73 -29.83 -9.50
N THR A 390 -18.61 -29.12 -9.40
CA THR A 390 -17.28 -29.60 -9.81
C THR A 390 -16.42 -29.92 -8.60
N GLU A 391 -15.80 -31.10 -8.61
CA GLU A 391 -14.84 -31.57 -7.59
C GLU A 391 -13.53 -32.01 -8.26
N VAL A 392 -12.42 -31.86 -7.54
CA VAL A 392 -11.10 -32.34 -7.97
C VAL A 392 -10.49 -33.27 -6.94
N TYR A 393 -9.69 -34.23 -7.40
CA TYR A 393 -9.00 -35.15 -6.52
C TYR A 393 -7.59 -34.66 -6.14
N GLU A 394 -7.41 -34.36 -4.86
CA GLU A 394 -6.12 -33.94 -4.27
C GLU A 394 -5.70 -34.87 -3.11
N GLY A 395 -6.05 -36.16 -3.21
CA GLY A 395 -6.04 -37.12 -2.09
C GLY A 395 -7.35 -37.10 -1.28
N LYS A 396 -8.20 -36.11 -1.53
CA LYS A 396 -9.61 -36.02 -1.17
C LYS A 396 -10.34 -35.24 -2.26
N TRP A 397 -11.66 -35.41 -2.35
CA TRP A 397 -12.51 -34.61 -3.24
C TRP A 397 -12.71 -33.23 -2.63
N VAL A 398 -12.37 -32.18 -3.38
CA VAL A 398 -12.50 -30.79 -2.95
C VAL A 398 -12.99 -29.92 -4.09
N TYR A 399 -13.63 -28.81 -3.75
CA TYR A 399 -13.98 -27.76 -4.70
C TYR A 399 -12.72 -27.08 -5.25
N PRO A 400 -12.65 -26.76 -6.57
CA PRO A 400 -11.49 -26.10 -7.17
C PRO A 400 -11.40 -24.60 -6.84
N ALA A 401 -11.15 -24.27 -5.57
CA ALA A 401 -10.95 -22.88 -5.13
C ALA A 401 -9.64 -22.28 -5.66
N VAL A 402 -9.73 -21.09 -6.25
CA VAL A 402 -8.62 -20.27 -6.78
C VAL A 402 -8.68 -18.88 -6.15
N TYR A 403 -7.57 -18.47 -5.52
CA TYR A 403 -7.47 -17.15 -4.88
C TYR A 403 -6.54 -16.25 -5.69
N ALA A 404 -7.11 -15.53 -6.66
CA ALA A 404 -6.36 -14.65 -7.55
C ALA A 404 -6.15 -13.27 -6.92
N THR A 405 -4.92 -12.76 -7.03
CA THR A 405 -4.55 -11.43 -6.56
C THR A 405 -3.71 -10.69 -7.59
N VAL A 406 -4.22 -9.55 -8.07
CA VAL A 406 -3.52 -8.71 -9.06
C VAL A 406 -3.09 -7.39 -8.42
N VAL A 407 -1.79 -7.20 -8.31
CA VAL A 407 -1.19 -6.08 -7.59
C VAL A 407 -0.54 -5.10 -8.57
N GLY A 408 -0.89 -3.83 -8.50
CA GLY A 408 -0.35 -2.81 -9.40
C GLY A 408 -0.62 -1.40 -8.94
N LYS A 409 0.24 -0.45 -9.34
CA LYS A 409 0.04 0.97 -9.03
C LYS A 409 -1.27 1.53 -9.63
N PRO A 410 -1.76 2.69 -9.19
CA PRO A 410 -2.89 3.35 -9.86
C PRO A 410 -2.64 3.50 -11.36
N ALA A 411 -3.69 3.28 -12.17
CA ALA A 411 -3.64 3.28 -13.63
C ALA A 411 -2.75 2.21 -14.30
N SER A 412 -2.21 1.21 -13.58
CA SER A 412 -1.36 0.14 -14.16
C SER A 412 -2.10 -0.87 -15.05
N GLY A 413 -3.38 -0.66 -15.36
CA GLY A 413 -4.21 -1.62 -16.10
C GLY A 413 -4.86 -2.73 -15.25
N LYS A 414 -4.63 -2.77 -13.91
CA LYS A 414 -5.24 -3.79 -13.02
C LYS A 414 -6.78 -3.82 -13.06
N GLY A 415 -7.42 -2.73 -13.46
CA GLY A 415 -8.86 -2.63 -13.65
C GLY A 415 -9.42 -3.58 -14.74
N ALA A 416 -8.55 -4.18 -15.56
CA ALA A 416 -8.94 -5.23 -16.50
C ALA A 416 -9.59 -6.45 -15.82
N VAL A 417 -9.28 -6.73 -14.55
CA VAL A 417 -9.93 -7.80 -13.76
C VAL A 417 -11.37 -7.41 -13.38
N SER A 418 -11.62 -6.12 -13.14
CA SER A 418 -12.97 -5.63 -12.87
C SER A 418 -13.80 -5.53 -14.15
N SER A 419 -13.18 -5.29 -15.31
CA SER A 419 -13.90 -5.18 -16.58
C SER A 419 -14.50 -6.50 -17.07
N ILE A 420 -14.09 -7.66 -16.53
CA ILE A 420 -14.69 -8.97 -16.88
C ILE A 420 -15.85 -9.36 -15.96
N GLN A 421 -16.15 -8.57 -14.93
CA GLN A 421 -17.20 -8.87 -13.96
C GLN A 421 -18.62 -8.79 -14.51
N PHE A 422 -18.80 -8.28 -15.73
CA PHE A 422 -20.09 -8.30 -16.43
C PHE A 422 -20.53 -9.71 -16.82
N LEU A 423 -19.59 -10.66 -16.97
CA LEU A 423 -19.86 -12.01 -17.47
C LEU A 423 -20.89 -12.76 -16.61
N SER A 424 -20.87 -12.56 -15.29
CA SER A 424 -21.78 -13.23 -14.36
C SER A 424 -23.15 -12.54 -14.20
N ALA A 425 -23.39 -11.40 -14.86
CA ALA A 425 -24.55 -10.56 -14.57
C ALA A 425 -25.89 -11.26 -14.82
N LEU A 426 -26.02 -12.03 -15.91
CA LEU A 426 -27.25 -12.78 -16.19
C LEU A 426 -27.51 -13.86 -15.13
N TRP A 427 -26.46 -14.60 -14.75
CA TRP A 427 -26.56 -15.62 -13.69
C TRP A 427 -26.89 -15.02 -12.31
N GLU A 428 -26.32 -13.86 -11.99
CA GLU A 428 -26.67 -13.12 -10.77
C GLU A 428 -28.14 -12.73 -10.75
N HIS A 429 -28.66 -12.23 -11.87
CA HIS A 429 -30.06 -11.87 -11.99
C HIS A 429 -30.97 -13.10 -11.84
N HIS A 430 -30.60 -14.22 -12.48
CA HIS A 430 -31.30 -15.50 -12.36
C HIS A 430 -31.37 -15.95 -10.89
N LEU A 431 -30.23 -16.00 -10.18
CA LEU A 431 -30.21 -16.40 -8.77
C LEU A 431 -31.09 -15.50 -7.90
N GLN A 432 -31.04 -14.19 -8.11
CA GLN A 432 -31.85 -13.24 -7.36
C GLN A 432 -33.35 -13.47 -7.58
N GLN A 433 -33.78 -13.68 -8.82
CA GLN A 433 -35.19 -13.93 -9.15
C GLN A 433 -35.66 -15.30 -8.63
N TYR A 434 -34.85 -16.35 -8.80
CA TYR A 434 -35.24 -17.71 -8.43
C TYR A 434 -35.41 -17.88 -6.91
N TYR A 435 -34.61 -17.17 -6.11
CA TYR A 435 -34.63 -17.24 -4.65
C TYR A 435 -35.34 -16.05 -3.99
N GLU A 436 -36.03 -15.20 -4.76
CA GLU A 436 -36.78 -14.08 -4.22
C GLU A 436 -37.87 -14.57 -3.25
N GLY A 437 -37.86 -14.04 -2.01
CA GLY A 437 -38.82 -14.43 -0.97
C GLY A 437 -38.48 -15.73 -0.22
N ASN A 438 -37.41 -16.45 -0.59
CA ASN A 438 -36.95 -17.61 0.19
C ASN A 438 -36.20 -17.18 1.46
N ASP A 439 -36.26 -18.03 2.50
CA ASP A 439 -35.55 -17.80 3.78
C ASP A 439 -34.03 -17.68 3.60
N THR A 440 -33.47 -18.41 2.63
CA THR A 440 -32.05 -18.36 2.25
C THR A 440 -31.91 -17.81 0.84
N GLN A 441 -31.06 -16.80 0.69
CA GLN A 441 -30.80 -16.15 -0.60
C GLN A 441 -29.32 -16.33 -0.97
N PRO A 442 -28.98 -17.33 -1.80
CA PRO A 442 -27.63 -17.49 -2.31
C PRO A 442 -27.25 -16.28 -3.14
N ALA A 443 -26.01 -15.82 -2.98
CA ALA A 443 -25.45 -14.71 -3.75
C ALA A 443 -24.27 -15.22 -4.57
N HIS A 444 -24.16 -14.77 -5.82
CA HIS A 444 -22.97 -15.09 -6.60
C HIS A 444 -21.72 -14.35 -6.08
N ARG A 445 -21.90 -13.11 -5.61
CA ARG A 445 -20.81 -12.22 -5.19
C ARG A 445 -20.97 -11.68 -3.78
N VAL A 446 -19.83 -11.36 -3.18
CA VAL A 446 -19.74 -10.65 -1.90
C VAL A 446 -18.59 -9.65 -1.90
N GLY A 447 -18.79 -8.52 -1.22
CA GLY A 447 -17.78 -7.47 -1.09
C GLY A 447 -16.62 -7.83 -0.15
N GLY A 448 -15.48 -7.15 -0.30
CA GLY A 448 -14.32 -7.32 0.58
C GLY A 448 -14.55 -6.87 2.01
N ASP A 449 -15.50 -5.98 2.25
CA ASP A 449 -15.81 -5.35 3.55
C ASP A 449 -16.92 -6.05 4.36
N ILE A 450 -17.43 -7.19 3.88
CA ILE A 450 -18.46 -7.97 4.58
C ILE A 450 -18.00 -8.38 5.99
N THR A 451 -18.80 -8.15 7.02
CA THR A 451 -18.45 -8.60 8.38
C THR A 451 -18.28 -10.11 8.45
N LEU A 452 -17.37 -10.62 9.28
CA LEU A 452 -17.12 -12.05 9.43
C LEU A 452 -18.38 -12.85 9.79
N ALA A 453 -19.29 -12.28 10.59
CA ALA A 453 -20.56 -12.92 10.92
C ALA A 453 -21.42 -13.11 9.66
N LYS A 454 -21.67 -12.02 8.92
CA LYS A 454 -22.47 -12.08 7.69
C LYS A 454 -21.79 -12.90 6.60
N PHE A 455 -20.46 -12.94 6.57
CA PHE A 455 -19.71 -13.76 5.61
C PHE A 455 -19.93 -15.26 5.84
N VAL A 456 -19.86 -15.70 7.10
CA VAL A 456 -20.13 -17.10 7.46
C VAL A 456 -21.59 -17.46 7.24
N GLU A 457 -22.52 -16.56 7.54
CA GLU A 457 -23.95 -16.72 7.20
C GLU A 457 -24.16 -16.83 5.69
N GLN A 458 -23.54 -15.95 4.89
CA GLN A 458 -23.67 -16.00 3.44
C GLN A 458 -23.07 -17.29 2.87
N LEU A 459 -21.93 -17.76 3.38
CA LEU A 459 -21.35 -19.04 2.98
C LEU A 459 -22.28 -20.23 3.31
N ARG A 460 -22.99 -20.18 4.45
CA ARG A 460 -24.02 -21.18 4.79
C ARG A 460 -25.18 -21.12 3.80
N ASP A 461 -25.73 -19.93 3.57
CA ASP A 461 -26.93 -19.70 2.76
C ASP A 461 -26.68 -19.99 1.27
N ASN A 462 -25.45 -19.81 0.83
CA ASN A 462 -24.99 -20.19 -0.50
C ASN A 462 -25.01 -21.71 -0.72
N GLY A 463 -24.84 -22.52 0.33
CA GLY A 463 -24.91 -23.98 0.26
C GLY A 463 -24.05 -24.57 -0.85
N ALA A 464 -24.71 -25.10 -1.89
CA ALA A 464 -24.03 -25.71 -3.03
C ALA A 464 -23.41 -24.68 -3.99
N TYR A 465 -23.87 -23.43 -4.01
CA TYR A 465 -23.42 -22.38 -4.92
C TYR A 465 -22.13 -21.72 -4.43
N PRO A 466 -21.04 -21.73 -5.24
CA PRO A 466 -19.83 -21.01 -4.90
C PRO A 466 -20.08 -19.53 -4.71
N LEU A 467 -19.42 -18.96 -3.71
CA LEU A 467 -19.40 -17.53 -3.47
C LEU A 467 -18.12 -16.93 -4.08
N LEU A 468 -18.24 -15.86 -4.86
CA LEU A 468 -17.09 -15.09 -5.35
C LEU A 468 -16.91 -13.84 -4.50
N GLN A 469 -15.82 -13.78 -3.73
CA GLN A 469 -15.40 -12.54 -3.11
C GLN A 469 -14.54 -11.75 -4.11
N HIS A 470 -15.15 -10.73 -4.72
CA HIS A 470 -14.45 -9.84 -5.66
C HIS A 470 -14.33 -8.43 -5.07
N ASP A 471 -13.13 -7.87 -5.15
CA ASP A 471 -12.91 -6.46 -4.82
C ASP A 471 -11.83 -5.85 -5.71
N SER A 472 -12.13 -4.72 -6.34
CA SER A 472 -11.16 -3.97 -7.14
C SER A 472 -10.17 -3.19 -6.26
N GLU A 473 -10.47 -3.04 -4.97
CA GLU A 473 -9.66 -2.36 -3.98
C GLU A 473 -9.52 -3.23 -2.72
N MET A 474 -8.47 -4.05 -2.70
CA MET A 474 -8.05 -4.90 -1.55
C MET A 474 -8.09 -4.21 -0.18
N ASN A 475 -8.06 -2.87 -0.15
CA ASN A 475 -8.18 -2.08 1.06
C ASN A 475 -9.48 -2.32 1.83
N ALA A 476 -10.58 -2.65 1.15
CA ALA A 476 -11.85 -2.99 1.79
C ALA A 476 -11.69 -4.21 2.71
N MET A 477 -11.15 -5.30 2.17
CA MET A 477 -10.80 -6.48 2.95
C MET A 477 -9.72 -6.19 3.99
N ALA A 478 -8.68 -5.43 3.66
CA ALA A 478 -7.63 -5.08 4.61
C ALA A 478 -8.17 -4.36 5.85
N LYS A 479 -9.04 -3.35 5.66
CA LYS A 479 -9.68 -2.63 6.76
C LYS A 479 -10.59 -3.54 7.58
N ALA A 480 -11.37 -4.36 6.89
CA ALA A 480 -12.34 -5.21 7.54
C ALA A 480 -11.64 -6.34 8.33
N ASN A 481 -10.56 -6.91 7.80
CA ASN A 481 -9.75 -7.95 8.46
C ASN A 481 -9.02 -7.41 9.71
N LYS A 482 -8.56 -6.15 9.69
CA LYS A 482 -7.89 -5.49 10.83
C LYS A 482 -8.84 -5.02 11.95
N ASN A 483 -10.15 -4.99 11.68
CA ASN A 483 -11.13 -4.57 12.68
C ASN A 483 -11.46 -5.74 13.62
N ARG A 484 -11.30 -5.51 14.93
CA ARG A 484 -11.57 -6.52 15.97
C ARG A 484 -13.03 -7.01 16.01
N ASP A 485 -13.98 -6.17 15.58
CA ASP A 485 -15.41 -6.49 15.67
C ASP A 485 -15.95 -7.17 14.40
N THR A 486 -15.30 -6.97 13.24
CA THR A 486 -15.80 -7.42 11.93
C THR A 486 -14.84 -8.34 11.17
N GLY A 487 -13.58 -8.44 11.58
CA GLY A 487 -12.50 -9.10 10.83
C GLY A 487 -12.16 -10.51 11.29
N GLY A 488 -10.99 -11.01 10.85
CA GLY A 488 -10.51 -12.37 11.10
C GLY A 488 -10.92 -13.36 9.99
N TYR A 489 -10.76 -12.98 8.72
CA TYR A 489 -11.13 -13.81 7.58
C TYR A 489 -10.17 -14.95 7.31
N ASP A 490 -8.88 -14.81 7.63
CA ASP A 490 -7.83 -15.75 7.24
C ASP A 490 -8.17 -17.22 7.57
N PRO A 491 -8.69 -17.56 8.76
CA PRO A 491 -9.10 -18.93 9.06
C PRO A 491 -10.23 -19.43 8.16
N ILE A 492 -11.19 -18.57 7.78
CA ILE A 492 -12.30 -18.91 6.88
C ILE A 492 -11.78 -19.14 5.47
N LEU A 493 -10.94 -18.23 4.97
CA LEU A 493 -10.31 -18.34 3.65
C LEU A 493 -9.45 -19.61 3.56
N ASN A 494 -8.64 -19.89 4.57
CA ASN A 494 -7.83 -21.10 4.62
C ASN A 494 -8.68 -22.37 4.60
N LYS A 495 -9.72 -22.44 5.44
CA LYS A 495 -10.61 -23.59 5.52
C LYS A 495 -11.39 -23.82 4.23
N ALA A 496 -11.96 -22.77 3.66
CA ALA A 496 -12.67 -22.85 2.38
C ALA A 496 -11.75 -23.31 1.25
N TYR A 497 -10.50 -22.83 1.21
CA TYR A 497 -9.53 -23.30 0.23
C TYR A 497 -9.18 -24.79 0.40
N GLU A 498 -9.11 -25.32 1.62
CA GLU A 498 -8.89 -26.76 1.87
C GLU A 498 -10.13 -27.62 1.72
N GLY A 499 -11.32 -27.03 1.54
CA GLY A 499 -12.59 -27.75 1.65
C GLY A 499 -12.85 -28.29 3.06
N GLU A 500 -12.39 -27.57 4.09
CA GLU A 500 -12.62 -27.88 5.50
C GLU A 500 -13.86 -27.16 6.05
N ASP A 501 -14.53 -27.81 7.00
CA ASP A 501 -15.72 -27.24 7.63
C ASP A 501 -15.40 -25.97 8.44
N VAL A 502 -16.24 -24.96 8.25
CA VAL A 502 -16.24 -23.74 9.04
C VAL A 502 -17.26 -23.89 10.15
N LEU A 503 -16.78 -23.89 11.40
CA LEU A 503 -17.62 -23.91 12.59
C LEU A 503 -17.49 -22.57 13.32
N ARG A 504 -18.61 -21.92 13.60
CA ARG A 504 -18.65 -20.67 14.35
C ARG A 504 -19.82 -20.65 15.31
N SER A 505 -19.53 -20.45 16.59
CA SER A 505 -20.54 -20.28 17.63
C SER A 505 -20.63 -18.82 18.03
N THR A 506 -21.83 -18.25 18.00
CA THR A 506 -22.09 -16.88 18.42
C THR A 506 -23.24 -16.83 19.41
N LYS A 507 -23.27 -15.82 20.29
CA LYS A 507 -24.35 -15.65 21.28
C LYS A 507 -25.72 -15.39 20.63
N THR A 508 -25.74 -14.74 19.48
CA THR A 508 -26.96 -14.27 18.81
C THR A 508 -27.44 -15.20 17.69
N ALA A 509 -26.53 -15.76 16.89
CA ALA A 509 -26.89 -16.66 15.77
C ALA A 509 -26.71 -18.16 16.10
N GLY A 510 -26.33 -18.49 17.35
CA GLY A 510 -26.11 -19.87 17.78
C GLY A 510 -24.90 -20.51 17.10
N ASN A 511 -24.98 -21.81 16.83
CA ASN A 511 -23.92 -22.58 16.18
C ASN A 511 -24.16 -22.64 14.67
N ILE A 512 -23.29 -22.00 13.90
CA ILE A 512 -23.27 -22.08 12.44
C ILE A 512 -22.20 -23.08 12.02
N VAL A 513 -22.59 -24.03 11.18
CA VAL A 513 -21.68 -24.99 10.53
C VAL A 513 -21.85 -24.84 9.02
N VAL A 514 -20.76 -24.50 8.33
CA VAL A 514 -20.69 -24.50 6.87
C VAL A 514 -19.82 -25.67 6.46
N LYS A 515 -20.45 -26.66 5.81
CA LYS A 515 -19.74 -27.84 5.33
C LYS A 515 -19.07 -27.56 4.00
N ALA A 516 -17.80 -27.93 3.87
CA ALA A 516 -17.01 -27.78 2.65
C ALA A 516 -17.30 -26.48 1.84
N PRO A 517 -17.07 -25.28 2.44
CA PRO A 517 -17.48 -24.02 1.84
C PRO A 517 -16.80 -23.79 0.49
N LYS A 518 -17.59 -23.40 -0.51
CA LYS A 518 -17.11 -23.12 -1.87
C LYS A 518 -16.88 -21.62 -2.03
N LEU A 519 -15.62 -21.21 -2.03
CA LEU A 519 -15.23 -19.81 -2.09
C LEU A 519 -14.19 -19.59 -3.18
N GLN A 520 -14.41 -18.58 -4.00
CA GLN A 520 -13.45 -18.01 -4.94
C GLN A 520 -13.05 -16.62 -4.47
N LEU A 521 -11.79 -16.24 -4.68
CA LEU A 521 -11.28 -14.92 -4.31
C LEU A 521 -10.66 -14.27 -5.54
N SER A 522 -11.09 -13.04 -5.84
CA SER A 522 -10.56 -12.24 -6.94
C SER A 522 -10.34 -10.82 -6.47
N MET A 523 -9.09 -10.46 -6.20
CA MET A 523 -8.79 -9.17 -5.61
C MET A 523 -7.76 -8.38 -6.41
N THR A 524 -7.99 -7.07 -6.55
CA THR A 524 -6.99 -6.16 -7.09
C THR A 524 -6.62 -5.07 -6.11
N GLY A 525 -5.39 -4.58 -6.19
CA GLY A 525 -4.95 -3.51 -5.31
C GLY A 525 -3.54 -3.01 -5.60
N THR A 526 -3.09 -2.03 -4.83
CA THR A 526 -1.69 -1.58 -4.82
C THR A 526 -0.84 -2.45 -3.91
N LYS A 527 0.48 -2.40 -4.05
CA LYS A 527 1.43 -3.12 -3.17
C LYS A 527 1.20 -2.80 -1.68
N GLY A 528 0.92 -1.55 -1.35
CA GLY A 528 0.58 -1.14 0.01
C GLY A 528 -0.73 -1.73 0.51
N GLN A 529 -1.74 -1.89 -0.35
CA GLN A 529 -2.98 -2.56 0.01
C GLN A 529 -2.79 -4.07 0.17
N PHE A 530 -1.97 -4.70 -0.68
CA PHE A 530 -1.58 -6.11 -0.52
C PHE A 530 -0.93 -6.36 0.85
N PHE A 531 0.09 -5.56 1.21
CA PHE A 531 0.74 -5.65 2.53
C PHE A 531 -0.23 -5.43 3.68
N ASN A 532 -1.25 -4.59 3.49
CA ASN A 532 -2.27 -4.36 4.51
C ASN A 532 -3.33 -5.47 4.58
N ALA A 533 -3.59 -6.17 3.48
CA ALA A 533 -4.57 -7.25 3.40
C ALA A 533 -3.99 -8.58 3.91
N PHE A 534 -2.69 -8.83 3.69
CA PHE A 534 -1.98 -10.03 4.09
C PHE A 534 -0.81 -9.67 5.01
N GLU A 535 -0.91 -10.01 6.29
CA GLU A 535 0.03 -9.51 7.30
C GLU A 535 1.30 -10.39 7.44
N THR A 536 1.18 -11.69 7.22
CA THR A 536 2.26 -12.66 7.45
C THR A 536 2.22 -13.81 6.44
N ASN A 537 3.36 -14.48 6.26
CA ASN A 537 3.46 -15.74 5.53
C ASN A 537 3.15 -16.97 6.39
N GLU A 538 3.09 -16.82 7.72
CA GLU A 538 2.94 -17.94 8.67
C GLU A 538 1.52 -18.49 8.78
N ASN A 539 0.50 -17.68 8.49
CA ASN A 539 -0.91 -18.09 8.59
C ASN A 539 -1.34 -19.02 7.42
N GLY A 540 -0.44 -19.27 6.46
CA GLY A 540 -0.66 -20.13 5.30
C GLY A 540 -1.53 -19.53 4.18
N LEU A 541 -2.20 -18.39 4.37
CA LEU A 541 -3.10 -17.83 3.36
C LEU A 541 -2.34 -17.40 2.10
N THR A 542 -1.18 -16.77 2.27
CA THR A 542 -0.38 -16.22 1.17
C THR A 542 0.14 -17.31 0.23
N SER A 543 0.46 -18.49 0.75
CA SER A 543 0.90 -19.65 -0.04
C SER A 543 -0.18 -20.15 -1.02
N ARG A 544 -1.46 -19.85 -0.76
CA ARG A 544 -2.62 -20.24 -1.58
C ARG A 544 -2.93 -19.25 -2.70
N LEU A 545 -2.34 -18.07 -2.66
CA LEU A 545 -2.60 -17.02 -3.64
C LEU A 545 -2.03 -17.38 -5.02
N LEU A 546 -2.79 -17.05 -6.05
CA LEU A 546 -2.36 -16.94 -7.43
C LEU A 546 -2.06 -15.45 -7.68
N GLY A 547 -0.84 -15.03 -7.31
CA GLY A 547 -0.38 -13.66 -7.40
C GLY A 547 0.06 -13.26 -8.81
N TYR A 548 -0.20 -12.01 -9.17
CA TYR A 548 0.31 -11.37 -10.38
C TYR A 548 0.61 -9.89 -10.11
N VAL A 549 1.74 -9.40 -10.61
CA VAL A 549 2.19 -8.01 -10.41
C VAL A 549 2.19 -7.29 -11.74
N MET A 550 1.43 -6.19 -11.82
CA MET A 550 1.37 -5.32 -12.99
C MET A 550 2.66 -4.51 -13.14
N PRO A 551 3.02 -4.11 -14.37
CA PRO A 551 4.24 -3.36 -14.62
C PRO A 551 4.19 -1.97 -14.00
N GLU A 552 5.36 -1.46 -13.62
CA GLU A 552 5.50 -0.13 -13.04
C GLU A 552 5.38 1.00 -14.07
N LYS A 553 5.53 0.73 -15.37
CA LYS A 553 5.34 1.75 -16.42
C LYS A 553 3.90 1.69 -16.95
N VAL A 554 3.16 2.79 -16.79
CA VAL A 554 1.81 2.93 -17.33
C VAL A 554 1.92 3.42 -18.77
N LYS A 555 1.32 2.69 -19.70
CA LYS A 555 1.15 3.15 -21.08
C LYS A 555 -0.17 3.90 -21.19
N TYR A 556 -0.13 5.08 -21.80
CA TYR A 556 -1.34 5.85 -22.08
C TYR A 556 -2.15 5.16 -23.17
N LYS A 557 -3.41 4.82 -22.87
CA LYS A 557 -4.40 4.41 -23.86
C LYS A 557 -5.13 5.65 -24.37
N LYS A 558 -5.16 5.83 -25.69
CA LYS A 558 -5.90 6.94 -26.30
C LYS A 558 -7.39 6.78 -26.02
N LEU A 559 -8.06 7.91 -25.79
CA LEU A 559 -9.52 7.95 -25.74
C LEU A 559 -10.08 7.45 -27.08
N VAL A 560 -11.18 6.72 -26.97
CA VAL A 560 -11.95 6.18 -28.10
C VAL A 560 -13.26 6.98 -28.14
N TYR A 561 -13.73 7.31 -29.33
CA TYR A 561 -14.97 8.06 -29.53
C TYR A 561 -16.19 7.15 -29.35
N ILE A 562 -17.32 7.69 -28.91
CA ILE A 562 -18.54 6.88 -28.77
C ILE A 562 -19.04 6.37 -30.13
N GLU A 563 -18.81 7.13 -31.20
CA GLU A 563 -19.11 6.73 -32.58
C GLU A 563 -18.21 5.59 -33.08
N SER A 564 -17.16 5.26 -32.32
CA SER A 564 -16.32 4.07 -32.55
C SER A 564 -16.64 2.91 -31.59
N GLU A 565 -17.71 3.02 -30.80
CA GLU A 565 -18.31 1.85 -30.15
C GLU A 565 -18.92 0.93 -31.20
N ASP A 566 -18.49 -0.32 -31.15
CA ASP A 566 -18.88 -1.34 -32.09
C ASP A 566 -20.09 -2.09 -31.52
N ALA A 567 -21.25 -1.94 -32.14
CA ALA A 567 -22.48 -2.64 -31.74
C ALA A 567 -22.29 -4.17 -31.72
N LEU A 568 -21.37 -4.70 -32.54
CA LEU A 568 -21.02 -6.12 -32.52
C LEU A 568 -20.41 -6.54 -31.17
N LYS A 569 -19.65 -5.66 -30.51
CA LYS A 569 -19.04 -5.96 -29.20
C LYS A 569 -20.05 -6.11 -28.10
N GLU A 570 -21.13 -5.32 -28.10
CA GLU A 570 -22.20 -5.48 -27.12
C GLU A 570 -22.95 -6.80 -27.34
N GLN A 571 -23.13 -7.21 -28.61
CA GLN A 571 -23.66 -8.54 -28.94
C GLN A 571 -22.72 -9.67 -28.48
N GLU A 572 -21.41 -9.54 -28.69
CA GLU A 572 -20.39 -10.50 -28.22
C GLU A 572 -20.38 -10.60 -26.68
N LYS A 573 -20.48 -9.46 -25.98
CA LYS A 573 -20.60 -9.43 -24.51
C LYS A 573 -21.86 -10.15 -24.03
N ALA A 574 -23.01 -9.88 -24.66
CA ALA A 574 -24.26 -10.56 -24.32
C ALA A 574 -24.13 -12.08 -24.53
N GLY A 575 -23.58 -12.53 -25.66
CA GLY A 575 -23.34 -13.95 -25.93
C GLY A 575 -22.40 -14.61 -24.91
N LEU A 576 -21.40 -13.88 -24.41
CA LEU A 576 -20.52 -14.37 -23.34
C LEU A 576 -21.23 -14.47 -21.99
N GLN A 577 -22.15 -13.56 -21.67
CA GLN A 577 -22.98 -13.65 -20.47
C GLN A 577 -23.91 -14.86 -20.53
N GLU A 578 -24.54 -15.10 -21.69
CA GLU A 578 -25.40 -16.27 -21.90
C GLU A 578 -24.63 -17.58 -21.74
N ARG A 579 -23.41 -17.66 -22.30
CA ARG A 579 -22.52 -18.83 -22.12
C ARG A 579 -22.13 -19.04 -20.66
N TYR A 580 -21.84 -17.97 -19.91
CA TYR A 580 -21.55 -18.06 -18.49
C TYR A 580 -22.75 -18.57 -17.70
N GLU A 581 -23.95 -18.04 -17.98
CA GLU A 581 -25.18 -18.49 -17.36
C GLU A 581 -25.48 -19.96 -17.68
N GLN A 582 -25.35 -20.37 -18.94
CA GLN A 582 -25.54 -21.75 -19.37
C GLN A 582 -24.59 -22.71 -18.64
N LEU A 583 -23.32 -22.34 -18.49
CA LEU A 583 -22.35 -23.10 -17.72
C LEU A 583 -22.82 -23.26 -16.25
N ALA A 584 -23.18 -22.15 -15.60
CA ALA A 584 -23.59 -22.16 -14.20
C ALA A 584 -24.91 -22.90 -13.95
N ALA A 585 -25.91 -22.69 -14.82
CA ALA A 585 -27.20 -23.36 -14.76
C ALA A 585 -27.06 -24.86 -15.02
N SER A 586 -26.24 -25.25 -15.99
CA SER A 586 -25.96 -26.67 -16.27
C SER A 586 -25.33 -27.36 -15.06
N GLN A 587 -24.31 -26.74 -14.46
CA GLN A 587 -23.70 -27.22 -13.22
C GLN A 587 -24.74 -27.36 -12.09
N ALA A 588 -25.65 -26.40 -11.94
CA ALA A 588 -26.68 -26.42 -10.91
C ALA A 588 -27.74 -27.51 -11.11
N ASN A 589 -28.04 -27.85 -12.37
CA ASN A 589 -29.04 -28.87 -12.71
C ASN A 589 -28.46 -30.30 -12.74
N HIS A 590 -27.13 -30.45 -12.69
CA HIS A 590 -26.51 -31.77 -12.62
C HIS A 590 -26.67 -32.40 -11.23
N ASN A 591 -27.26 -33.60 -11.17
CA ASN A 591 -27.47 -34.32 -9.90
C ASN A 591 -26.22 -35.01 -9.33
N THR A 592 -25.19 -35.21 -10.15
CA THR A 592 -23.95 -35.91 -9.77
C THR A 592 -22.73 -35.00 -9.94
N PRO A 593 -21.85 -34.89 -8.95
CA PRO A 593 -20.65 -34.08 -9.06
C PRO A 593 -19.76 -34.49 -10.23
N MET A 594 -19.36 -33.51 -11.03
CA MET A 594 -18.33 -33.65 -12.05
C MET A 594 -16.96 -33.71 -11.39
N ARG A 595 -16.47 -34.94 -11.25
CA ARG A 595 -15.22 -35.25 -10.57
C ARG A 595 -14.06 -35.31 -11.53
N TRP A 596 -13.05 -34.46 -11.35
CA TRP A 596 -11.89 -34.39 -12.21
C TRP A 596 -10.65 -34.97 -11.55
N VAL A 597 -9.90 -35.77 -12.31
CA VAL A 597 -8.62 -36.37 -11.88
C VAL A 597 -7.52 -36.10 -12.90
N LEU A 598 -6.29 -36.07 -12.42
CA LEU A 598 -5.12 -36.15 -13.30
C LEU A 598 -4.96 -37.58 -13.81
N SER A 599 -4.53 -37.71 -15.07
CA SER A 599 -4.00 -38.98 -15.57
C SER A 599 -2.70 -39.35 -14.84
N GLU A 600 -2.27 -40.61 -14.94
CA GLU A 600 -0.98 -41.04 -14.40
C GLU A 600 0.18 -40.23 -15.00
N LYS A 601 0.14 -40.00 -16.33
CA LYS A 601 1.10 -39.15 -17.05
C LYS A 601 1.15 -37.73 -16.46
N HIS A 602 0.00 -37.10 -16.24
CA HIS A 602 -0.08 -35.75 -15.66
C HIS A 602 0.40 -35.73 -14.22
N THR A 603 0.03 -36.73 -13.42
CA THR A 603 0.47 -36.87 -12.03
C THR A 603 1.99 -36.97 -11.93
N ASN A 604 2.61 -37.83 -12.75
CA ASN A 604 4.08 -37.97 -12.79
C ASN A 604 4.76 -36.68 -13.24
N LYS A 605 4.19 -35.97 -14.22
CA LYS A 605 4.74 -34.69 -14.69
C LYS A 605 4.63 -33.59 -13.64
N LEU A 606 3.52 -33.48 -12.93
CA LEU A 606 3.33 -32.52 -11.85
C LEU A 606 4.27 -32.81 -10.67
N ASN A 607 4.42 -34.08 -10.29
CA ASN A 607 5.37 -34.47 -9.25
C ASN A 607 6.81 -34.09 -9.63
N SER A 608 7.21 -34.34 -10.87
CA SER A 608 8.53 -33.95 -11.39
C SER A 608 8.73 -32.43 -11.37
N LEU A 609 7.70 -31.66 -11.77
CA LEU A 609 7.72 -30.20 -11.74
C LEU A 609 7.90 -29.66 -10.31
N ILE A 610 7.09 -30.10 -9.35
CA ILE A 610 7.16 -29.65 -7.95
C ILE A 610 8.52 -30.01 -7.35
N LYS A 611 8.98 -31.25 -7.59
CA LYS A 611 10.29 -31.70 -7.09
C LYS A 611 11.42 -30.83 -7.63
N LYS A 612 11.40 -30.49 -8.92
CA LYS A 612 12.37 -29.57 -9.52
C LYS A 612 12.30 -28.19 -8.85
N GLN A 613 11.11 -27.63 -8.65
CA GLN A 613 10.95 -26.32 -8.01
C GLN A 613 11.47 -26.31 -6.56
N LEU A 614 11.22 -27.38 -5.80
CA LEU A 614 11.75 -27.55 -4.44
C LEU A 614 13.28 -27.68 -4.44
N GLU A 615 13.86 -28.42 -5.39
CA GLU A 615 15.33 -28.50 -5.53
C GLU A 615 15.96 -27.15 -5.83
N ASP A 616 15.29 -26.32 -6.62
CA ASP A 616 15.73 -24.99 -7.00
C ASP A 616 15.34 -23.90 -5.97
N SER A 617 14.62 -24.28 -4.90
CA SER A 617 14.16 -23.33 -3.89
C SER A 617 15.29 -22.74 -3.04
N SER A 618 15.07 -21.52 -2.53
CA SER A 618 15.95 -20.90 -1.54
C SER A 618 15.63 -21.37 -0.13
N ASP A 619 16.50 -21.08 0.85
CA ASP A 619 16.29 -21.45 2.27
C ASP A 619 15.20 -20.61 2.97
N THR A 620 14.26 -20.00 2.23
CA THR A 620 13.20 -19.19 2.82
C THR A 620 12.03 -20.08 3.27
N PRO A 621 11.61 -20.02 4.56
CA PRO A 621 10.64 -20.98 5.11
C PRO A 621 9.28 -21.02 4.41
N TYR A 622 8.84 -19.92 3.81
CA TYR A 622 7.55 -19.82 3.15
C TYR A 622 7.58 -20.27 1.67
N GLU A 623 8.73 -20.27 1.02
CA GLU A 623 8.84 -20.63 -0.40
C GLU A 623 8.45 -22.10 -0.63
N GLU A 624 8.96 -23.00 0.20
CA GLU A 624 8.59 -24.42 0.15
C GLU A 624 7.08 -24.62 0.26
N SER A 625 6.42 -23.90 1.17
CA SER A 625 4.97 -23.97 1.36
C SER A 625 4.21 -23.55 0.09
N THR A 626 4.64 -22.47 -0.56
CA THR A 626 4.05 -21.96 -1.81
C THR A 626 4.30 -22.93 -2.97
N ILE A 627 5.49 -23.53 -3.05
CA ILE A 627 5.84 -24.53 -4.07
C ILE A 627 5.01 -25.81 -3.89
N ILE A 628 4.87 -26.33 -2.68
CA ILE A 628 4.02 -27.50 -2.40
C ILE A 628 2.57 -27.20 -2.80
N ARG A 629 2.09 -25.97 -2.53
CA ARG A 629 0.75 -25.52 -2.92
C ARG A 629 0.55 -25.37 -4.42
N MET A 630 1.60 -25.35 -5.25
CA MET A 630 1.46 -25.42 -6.70
C MET A 630 0.68 -26.66 -7.13
N ARG A 631 0.79 -27.78 -6.40
CA ARG A 631 0.04 -29.01 -6.70
C ARG A 631 -1.46 -28.75 -6.78
N ALA A 632 -2.01 -28.15 -5.73
CA ALA A 632 -3.43 -27.81 -5.64
C ALA A 632 -3.79 -26.79 -6.72
N LYS A 633 -3.00 -25.72 -6.89
CA LYS A 633 -3.26 -24.69 -7.90
C LYS A 633 -3.34 -25.27 -9.32
N VAL A 634 -2.38 -26.12 -9.72
CA VAL A 634 -2.36 -26.75 -11.05
C VAL A 634 -3.57 -27.65 -11.25
N ILE A 635 -3.87 -28.54 -10.29
CA ILE A 635 -5.01 -29.46 -10.40
C ILE A 635 -6.33 -28.69 -10.54
N ARG A 636 -6.54 -27.68 -9.70
CA ARG A 636 -7.76 -26.88 -9.68
C ARG A 636 -7.93 -26.04 -10.94
N ILE A 637 -6.88 -25.34 -11.36
CA ILE A 637 -6.91 -24.54 -12.59
C ILE A 637 -7.12 -25.43 -13.80
N ALA A 638 -6.41 -26.57 -13.89
CA ALA A 638 -6.59 -27.49 -15.00
C ALA A 638 -8.02 -28.05 -15.03
N ALA A 639 -8.60 -28.38 -13.89
CA ALA A 639 -9.99 -28.82 -13.81
C ALA A 639 -10.99 -27.71 -14.22
N ILE A 640 -10.78 -26.46 -13.82
CA ILE A 640 -11.62 -25.33 -14.27
C ILE A 640 -11.54 -25.21 -15.80
N LEU A 641 -10.33 -25.23 -16.38
CA LEU A 641 -10.15 -25.14 -17.82
C LEU A 641 -10.79 -26.32 -18.56
N SER A 642 -10.60 -27.55 -18.07
CA SER A 642 -11.22 -28.76 -18.64
C SER A 642 -12.75 -28.74 -18.51
N ALA A 643 -13.29 -28.26 -17.39
CA ALA A 643 -14.73 -28.12 -17.19
C ALA A 643 -15.31 -27.12 -18.19
N VAL A 644 -14.72 -25.95 -18.34
CA VAL A 644 -15.16 -24.95 -19.33
C VAL A 644 -15.14 -25.54 -20.74
N ARG A 645 -14.07 -26.24 -21.13
CA ARG A 645 -13.99 -26.94 -22.44
C ARG A 645 -15.10 -27.98 -22.61
N PHE A 646 -15.36 -28.78 -21.59
CA PHE A 646 -16.39 -29.82 -21.63
C PHE A 646 -17.77 -29.22 -21.95
N PHE A 647 -18.11 -28.08 -21.34
CA PHE A 647 -19.38 -27.40 -21.64
C PHE A 647 -19.39 -26.73 -23.01
N GLU A 648 -18.26 -26.17 -23.47
CA GLU A 648 -18.14 -25.61 -24.83
C GLU A 648 -18.35 -26.66 -25.93
N THR A 649 -17.92 -27.90 -25.71
CA THR A 649 -18.05 -28.99 -26.69
C THR A 649 -19.35 -29.77 -26.57
N GLY A 650 -20.28 -29.35 -25.71
CA GLY A 650 -21.57 -30.01 -25.50
C GLY A 650 -21.50 -31.31 -24.69
N GLY A 651 -20.41 -31.53 -23.94
CA GLY A 651 -20.12 -32.78 -23.25
C GLY A 651 -19.68 -33.87 -24.23
N ASP A 652 -18.43 -34.33 -24.12
CA ASP A 652 -17.94 -35.38 -25.00
C ASP A 652 -18.60 -36.73 -24.66
N ALA A 653 -19.29 -37.33 -25.62
CA ALA A 653 -19.97 -38.62 -25.46
C ALA A 653 -18.99 -39.78 -25.17
N GLU A 654 -17.71 -39.64 -25.52
CA GLU A 654 -16.66 -40.63 -25.21
C GLU A 654 -16.11 -40.49 -23.79
N LEU A 655 -16.15 -39.28 -23.21
CA LEU A 655 -15.88 -39.04 -21.79
C LEU A 655 -17.15 -39.34 -20.99
N ASN A 656 -17.49 -40.61 -20.87
CA ASN A 656 -18.67 -41.02 -20.13
C ASN A 656 -18.38 -41.05 -18.61
N PRO A 657 -18.77 -40.04 -17.81
CA PRO A 657 -18.55 -40.05 -16.36
C PRO A 657 -19.28 -41.20 -15.66
N PHE A 658 -20.24 -41.85 -16.32
CA PHE A 658 -21.03 -42.94 -15.76
C PHE A 658 -20.32 -44.31 -15.77
N SER A 659 -19.23 -44.49 -16.52
CA SER A 659 -18.50 -45.78 -16.57
C SER A 659 -17.38 -45.89 -15.53
N THR A 660 -16.70 -44.78 -15.21
CA THR A 660 -15.56 -44.73 -14.27
C THR A 660 -15.87 -43.96 -12.97
N GLY A 661 -16.91 -43.12 -12.96
CA GLY A 661 -17.26 -42.25 -11.83
C GLY A 661 -16.44 -40.95 -11.74
N TYR A 662 -15.56 -40.68 -12.72
CA TYR A 662 -14.73 -39.48 -12.80
C TYR A 662 -14.30 -39.16 -14.25
N LEU A 663 -13.94 -37.90 -14.49
CA LEU A 663 -13.42 -37.34 -15.73
C LEU A 663 -11.91 -37.10 -15.62
N THR A 664 -11.18 -37.27 -16.73
CA THR A 664 -9.73 -37.04 -16.76
C THR A 664 -9.44 -35.65 -17.34
N ILE A 665 -8.57 -34.90 -16.67
CA ILE A 665 -8.09 -33.59 -17.13
C ILE A 665 -7.31 -33.74 -18.44
N ASP A 666 -7.64 -32.92 -19.43
CA ASP A 666 -7.03 -32.94 -20.76
C ASP A 666 -5.62 -32.32 -20.80
N ASP A 667 -4.82 -32.75 -21.79
CA ASP A 667 -3.42 -32.34 -21.94
C ASP A 667 -3.25 -30.82 -22.11
N LYS A 668 -4.17 -30.13 -22.80
CA LYS A 668 -4.06 -28.68 -23.05
C LYS A 668 -4.31 -27.91 -21.75
N SER A 669 -5.37 -28.24 -21.04
CA SER A 669 -5.73 -27.63 -19.75
C SER A 669 -4.67 -27.88 -18.69
N PHE A 670 -4.13 -29.11 -18.61
CA PHE A 670 -3.02 -29.41 -17.71
C PHE A 670 -1.76 -28.57 -18.02
N ARG A 671 -1.40 -28.47 -19.30
CA ARG A 671 -0.22 -27.69 -19.73
C ARG A 671 -0.40 -26.19 -19.47
N ALA A 672 -1.55 -25.61 -19.82
CA ALA A 672 -1.87 -24.21 -19.55
C ALA A 672 -1.83 -23.90 -18.05
N ALA A 673 -2.38 -24.79 -17.22
CA ALA A 673 -2.35 -24.65 -15.77
C ALA A 673 -0.93 -24.68 -15.20
N CYS A 674 -0.06 -25.60 -15.66
CA CYS A 674 1.34 -25.65 -15.24
C CYS A 674 2.05 -24.32 -15.52
N LEU A 675 1.96 -23.83 -16.76
CA LEU A 675 2.62 -22.59 -17.18
C LEU A 675 2.09 -21.38 -16.40
N THR A 676 0.78 -21.30 -16.21
CA THR A 676 0.14 -20.20 -15.45
C THR A 676 0.60 -20.18 -14.00
N VAL A 677 0.67 -21.35 -13.35
CA VAL A 677 1.10 -21.47 -11.95
C VAL A 677 2.61 -21.24 -11.80
N GLU A 678 3.43 -21.68 -12.75
CA GLU A 678 4.88 -21.39 -12.76
C GLU A 678 5.15 -19.88 -12.89
N THR A 679 4.47 -19.17 -13.80
CA THR A 679 4.56 -17.71 -13.88
C THR A 679 4.09 -17.05 -12.58
N SER A 680 2.90 -17.44 -12.09
CA SER A 680 2.33 -16.86 -10.87
C SER A 680 3.16 -17.15 -9.62
N LEU A 681 3.91 -18.26 -9.57
CA LEU A 681 4.82 -18.57 -8.48
C LEU A 681 5.84 -17.45 -8.26
N GLU A 682 6.49 -16.99 -9.33
CA GLU A 682 7.50 -15.93 -9.25
C GLU A 682 6.90 -14.61 -8.76
N HIS A 683 5.71 -14.25 -9.23
CA HIS A 683 4.98 -13.09 -8.72
C HIS A 683 4.56 -13.24 -7.25
N THR A 684 4.07 -14.42 -6.87
CA THR A 684 3.60 -14.70 -5.51
C THR A 684 4.76 -14.64 -4.53
N LEU A 685 5.89 -15.26 -4.85
CA LEU A 685 7.11 -15.22 -4.02
C LEU A 685 7.65 -13.79 -3.91
N ALA A 686 7.64 -13.02 -5.00
CA ALA A 686 8.01 -11.61 -4.96
C ALA A 686 7.09 -10.83 -4.01
N LEU A 687 5.78 -11.00 -4.09
CA LEU A 687 4.83 -10.36 -3.17
C LEU A 687 5.01 -10.81 -1.71
N GLN A 688 5.20 -12.11 -1.48
CA GLN A 688 5.44 -12.68 -0.15
C GLN A 688 6.72 -12.16 0.49
N SER A 689 7.71 -11.77 -0.31
CA SER A 689 8.99 -11.22 0.15
C SER A 689 8.84 -9.88 0.88
N MET A 690 7.71 -9.18 0.67
CA MET A 690 7.34 -7.95 1.37
C MET A 690 6.77 -8.20 2.77
N LEU A 691 6.32 -9.43 3.05
CA LEU A 691 5.64 -9.82 4.27
C LEU A 691 6.69 -10.36 5.26
N SER A 692 6.71 -9.85 6.50
CA SER A 692 7.66 -10.33 7.51
C SER A 692 7.09 -10.25 8.92
N GLU A 693 7.48 -11.21 9.78
CA GLU A 693 7.05 -11.34 11.18
C GLU A 693 7.52 -10.19 12.09
N ALA A 694 8.63 -9.53 11.73
CA ALA A 694 9.31 -8.57 12.59
C ALA A 694 9.35 -7.16 11.96
N SER A 695 8.24 -6.44 12.09
CA SER A 695 8.06 -4.99 11.90
C SER A 695 8.43 -4.36 10.53
N GLY A 696 7.42 -3.79 9.88
CA GLY A 696 7.55 -2.92 8.70
C GLY A 696 7.43 -3.66 7.35
N ARG A 697 6.99 -2.94 6.31
CA ARG A 697 6.95 -3.48 4.94
C ARG A 697 8.38 -3.63 4.42
N LYS A 698 8.76 -4.85 4.05
CA LYS A 698 10.03 -5.11 3.36
C LYS A 698 9.93 -4.79 1.86
N PRO A 699 11.07 -4.60 1.19
CA PRO A 699 11.13 -4.50 -0.26
C PRO A 699 10.61 -5.77 -0.89
N MET A 700 9.78 -5.61 -1.90
CA MET A 700 9.59 -6.65 -2.89
C MET A 700 10.96 -6.95 -3.51
N HIS A 701 11.32 -8.22 -3.59
CA HIS A 701 12.51 -8.68 -4.31
C HIS A 701 12.19 -9.93 -5.13
N LEU A 702 12.94 -10.13 -6.20
CA LEU A 702 12.85 -11.35 -7.00
C LEU A 702 13.26 -12.56 -6.17
N ARG A 703 12.69 -13.71 -6.50
CA ARG A 703 13.17 -15.01 -6.04
C ARG A 703 14.66 -15.09 -6.34
N LYS A 704 15.47 -15.31 -5.30
CA LYS A 704 16.91 -15.43 -5.46
C LYS A 704 17.25 -16.81 -6.00
N ASP A 705 17.98 -16.87 -7.10
CA ASP A 705 18.50 -18.14 -7.60
C ASP A 705 19.59 -18.65 -6.65
N TRP A 706 19.44 -19.88 -6.15
CA TRP A 706 20.43 -20.51 -5.28
C TRP A 706 21.81 -20.56 -5.96
N ARG A 707 21.87 -20.63 -7.29
CA ARG A 707 23.13 -20.62 -8.07
C ARG A 707 23.84 -19.27 -7.97
N ASP A 708 23.10 -18.18 -7.94
CA ASP A 708 23.70 -16.84 -7.84
C ASP A 708 24.29 -16.61 -6.44
N GLN A 709 23.76 -17.29 -5.41
CA GLN A 709 24.31 -17.26 -4.04
C GLN A 709 25.46 -18.26 -3.86
N PHE A 710 25.26 -19.49 -4.34
CA PHE A 710 26.22 -20.57 -4.13
C PHE A 710 27.53 -20.35 -4.90
N ILE A 711 27.48 -19.68 -6.06
CA ILE A 711 28.71 -19.36 -6.80
C ILE A 711 29.67 -18.56 -5.93
N GLU A 712 29.18 -17.69 -5.05
CA GLU A 712 29.97 -16.84 -4.18
C GLU A 712 30.79 -17.66 -3.17
N GLN A 713 30.23 -18.80 -2.73
CA GLN A 713 30.85 -19.72 -1.76
C GLN A 713 31.89 -20.64 -2.37
N LEU A 714 31.92 -20.80 -3.70
CA LEU A 714 32.95 -21.58 -4.35
C LEU A 714 34.34 -20.89 -4.23
N PRO A 715 35.45 -21.62 -4.20
CA PRO A 715 36.77 -21.02 -4.36
C PRO A 715 36.92 -20.32 -5.71
N ASP A 716 37.86 -19.36 -5.83
CA ASP A 716 38.18 -18.73 -7.13
C ASP A 716 38.69 -19.76 -8.15
N VAL A 717 39.34 -20.83 -7.66
CA VAL A 717 39.80 -21.97 -8.45
C VAL A 717 39.49 -23.26 -7.69
N PHE A 718 38.78 -24.20 -8.31
CA PHE A 718 38.38 -25.46 -7.64
C PHE A 718 38.33 -26.65 -8.63
N LYS A 719 38.42 -27.87 -8.10
CA LYS A 719 38.15 -29.10 -8.86
C LYS A 719 36.66 -29.43 -8.85
N TYR A 720 36.20 -30.17 -9.86
CA TYR A 720 34.80 -30.61 -9.94
C TYR A 720 34.31 -31.33 -8.67
N SER A 721 35.14 -32.18 -8.05
CA SER A 721 34.80 -32.93 -6.84
C SER A 721 34.69 -32.03 -5.61
N GLU A 722 35.54 -31.01 -5.49
CA GLU A 722 35.52 -30.04 -4.39
C GLU A 722 34.25 -29.19 -4.47
N GLY A 723 33.94 -28.67 -5.66
CA GLY A 723 32.69 -27.92 -5.88
C GLY A 723 31.44 -28.77 -5.71
N LEU A 724 31.47 -30.05 -6.12
CA LEU A 724 30.37 -30.99 -5.88
C LEU A 724 30.15 -31.23 -4.39
N GLN A 725 31.22 -31.38 -3.61
CA GLN A 725 31.11 -31.56 -2.17
C GLN A 725 30.49 -30.34 -1.50
N LEU A 726 30.98 -29.13 -1.81
CA LEU A 726 30.39 -27.88 -1.31
C LEU A 726 28.92 -27.74 -1.73
N CYS A 727 28.55 -28.21 -2.92
CA CYS A 727 27.17 -28.17 -3.42
C CYS A 727 26.25 -29.13 -2.64
N LEU A 728 26.76 -30.31 -2.27
CA LEU A 728 26.06 -31.26 -1.40
C LEU A 728 25.92 -30.72 0.03
N GLU A 729 26.97 -30.08 0.56
CA GLU A 729 26.96 -29.41 1.87
C GLU A 729 26.01 -28.21 1.90
N TYR A 730 25.85 -27.52 0.76
CA TYR A 730 24.84 -26.48 0.53
C TYR A 730 23.40 -27.04 0.39
N GLY A 731 23.21 -28.35 0.55
CA GLY A 731 21.89 -29.00 0.50
C GLY A 731 21.36 -29.31 -0.90
N LYS A 732 22.18 -29.17 -1.96
CA LYS A 732 21.79 -29.46 -3.34
C LYS A 732 22.30 -30.82 -3.79
N ARG A 733 21.76 -31.34 -4.90
CA ARG A 733 22.07 -32.70 -5.38
C ARG A 733 23.10 -32.67 -6.52
N LYS A 734 23.72 -33.82 -6.78
CA LYS A 734 24.74 -33.96 -7.84
C LYS A 734 24.26 -33.51 -9.23
N ASP A 735 22.99 -33.70 -9.55
CA ASP A 735 22.43 -33.25 -10.83
C ASP A 735 22.26 -31.71 -10.89
N SER A 736 21.93 -31.09 -9.76
CA SER A 736 21.87 -29.63 -9.61
C SER A 736 23.25 -29.00 -9.81
N TRP A 737 24.32 -29.66 -9.35
CA TRP A 737 25.69 -29.22 -9.56
C TRP A 737 26.07 -29.15 -11.05
N LYS A 738 25.71 -30.16 -11.85
CA LYS A 738 25.97 -30.14 -13.30
C LYS A 738 25.24 -29.01 -14.01
N LYS A 739 23.98 -28.76 -13.63
CA LYS A 739 23.18 -27.66 -14.18
C LYS A 739 23.72 -26.30 -13.78
N ALA A 740 24.19 -26.14 -12.54
CA ALA A 740 24.81 -24.91 -12.06
C ALA A 740 26.09 -24.58 -12.83
N LEU A 741 26.96 -25.58 -13.05
CA LEU A 741 28.16 -25.40 -13.89
C LEU A 741 27.83 -24.97 -15.31
N HIS A 742 26.79 -25.55 -15.94
CA HIS A 742 26.34 -25.12 -17.25
C HIS A 742 25.85 -23.67 -17.25
N TYR A 743 24.98 -23.34 -16.29
CA TYR A 743 24.42 -22.00 -16.11
C TYR A 743 25.50 -20.93 -15.94
N TRP A 744 26.49 -21.15 -15.07
CA TRP A 744 27.56 -20.18 -14.86
C TRP A 744 28.53 -20.11 -16.03
N ARG A 745 28.72 -21.21 -16.78
CA ARG A 745 29.52 -21.20 -18.00
C ARG A 745 28.84 -20.39 -19.11
N GLU A 746 27.54 -20.57 -19.30
CA GLU A 746 26.76 -19.77 -20.26
C GLU A 746 26.73 -18.29 -19.90
N LYS A 747 26.66 -17.96 -18.61
CA LYS A 747 26.74 -16.58 -18.12
C LYS A 747 28.16 -16.00 -18.11
N GLY A 748 29.18 -16.76 -18.51
CA GLY A 748 30.58 -16.30 -18.48
C GLY A 748 31.12 -16.02 -17.08
N LEU A 749 30.55 -16.66 -16.05
CA LEU A 749 30.97 -16.53 -14.65
C LEU A 749 32.01 -17.59 -14.26
N LEU A 750 32.06 -18.71 -14.98
CA LEU A 750 33.01 -19.79 -14.78
C LEU A 750 33.58 -20.29 -16.10
N GLU A 751 34.88 -20.59 -16.10
CA GLU A 751 35.57 -21.25 -17.19
C GLU A 751 36.22 -22.55 -16.73
N LYS A 752 36.27 -23.55 -17.62
CA LYS A 752 36.98 -24.80 -17.38
C LYS A 752 38.36 -24.72 -18.03
N CYS A 753 39.41 -24.80 -17.22
CA CYS A 753 40.79 -24.82 -17.71
C CYS A 753 41.20 -26.20 -18.24
N GLU A 754 42.23 -26.23 -19.09
CA GLU A 754 42.79 -27.45 -19.67
C GLU A 754 43.30 -28.45 -18.62
N ASN A 755 43.73 -27.95 -17.45
CA ASN A 755 44.16 -28.78 -16.32
C ASN A 755 42.99 -29.44 -15.53
N GLY A 756 41.75 -29.32 -16.02
CA GLY A 756 40.55 -29.92 -15.42
C GLY A 756 39.98 -29.17 -14.21
N LYS A 757 40.56 -28.02 -13.84
CA LYS A 757 40.03 -27.12 -12.81
C LYS A 757 39.03 -26.12 -13.40
N TRP A 758 38.19 -25.58 -12.54
CA TRP A 758 37.26 -24.50 -12.85
C TRP A 758 37.75 -23.21 -12.21
N VAL A 759 37.62 -22.09 -12.94
CA VAL A 759 38.06 -20.77 -12.51
C VAL A 759 36.92 -19.79 -12.61
N LYS A 760 36.69 -19.02 -11.54
CA LYS A 760 35.74 -17.90 -11.53
C LYS A 760 36.29 -16.76 -12.38
N LEU A 761 35.50 -16.34 -13.35
CA LEU A 761 35.81 -15.17 -14.15
C LEU A 761 35.40 -13.92 -13.36
N LYS A 762 36.34 -13.01 -13.13
CA LYS A 762 35.99 -11.66 -12.64
C LYS A 762 35.32 -10.92 -13.81
N PRO A 763 34.24 -10.15 -13.58
CA PRO A 763 33.65 -9.34 -14.64
C PRO A 763 34.73 -8.41 -15.21
N ALA A 764 34.88 -8.40 -16.53
CA ALA A 764 35.74 -7.45 -17.22
C ALA A 764 35.22 -6.03 -16.92
N PRO A 765 36.08 -5.02 -16.68
CA PRO A 765 35.63 -3.64 -16.69
C PRO A 765 35.02 -3.35 -18.07
N GLU A 766 33.75 -2.93 -18.10
CA GLU A 766 33.06 -2.59 -19.35
C GLU A 766 33.87 -1.53 -20.10
N ALA A 767 34.24 -1.85 -21.34
CA ALA A 767 34.81 -0.89 -22.26
C ALA A 767 33.74 0.18 -22.56
N ASP A 768 34.12 1.45 -22.45
CA ASP A 768 33.32 2.60 -22.83
C ASP A 768 32.58 2.33 -24.15
N ALA A 769 31.25 2.30 -24.10
CA ALA A 769 30.44 2.19 -25.30
C ALA A 769 30.76 3.38 -26.23
N PRO A 770 31.01 3.14 -27.52
CA PRO A 770 31.34 4.20 -28.46
C PRO A 770 30.15 5.15 -28.59
N LYS A 771 30.37 6.43 -28.29
CA LYS A 771 29.45 7.51 -28.68
C LYS A 771 29.32 7.45 -30.20
N GLN A 772 28.15 7.03 -30.68
CA GLN A 772 27.80 7.18 -32.09
C GLN A 772 27.44 8.64 -32.40
N PRO A 773 27.74 9.12 -33.63
CA PRO A 773 27.81 10.53 -34.00
C PRO A 773 26.47 11.27 -33.99
#